data_AF-A0A8H7QDU9-F1
#
_entry.id   AF-A0A8H7QDU9-F1
#
_cell.length_a   1.000
_cell.length_b   1.000
_cell.length_c   1.000
_cell.angle_alpha   90.00
_cell.angle_beta   90.00
_cell.angle_gamma   90.00
#
_symmetry.space_group_name_H-M   'P 1'
#
loop_
_entity.id
_entity.type
_entity.pdbx_description
1 polymer ?
#
loop_
_entity_poly.entity_id
_entity_poly.type
_entity_poly.pdbx_seq_one_letter_code
_entity_poly.pdbx_strand_id
1 'polypeptide(L)'
;MSKEVDDINKTPESLHGTLEKIDSDFKEKDFSQTPWVADKIGAYEEEDNGSNRSLQNEEDLDIAIVNDVALTEDDTSLKAVTVRSVFIGVILSCLSSSIAQLMVFKPVGIALTDTFMLIVAYVFCTFWAKVIPRGGWLNPGPFNVKEHTCIYVMISAANTSAYGTYILSAQELFYTETPGAAGSIFLLIGTQLVGYGIAGQLRPFLVYPSNMTWPTSLPVVSLIKTLNTDKQEAKWRTRFFFIIFVAIFVYEFIPQYMFPMLGGISIICLAKDNSHWVQRLFGGLGTNEGMGMFQISLDWNLLSTQNPLYIPLWIQLNVYGGIALLWILAPLLYYYDVWNAQSFPYLSNAIFQRFDNGTSQVYPQHEVLNADNSLNYTRLEEIGRPQFATVYAVNYIFINFAVTATITHVALFYGKSIWQNFKRSKTFKDNGETDIHMKLMAAYPEVPSWWYYFVFISGIGLNIGIAYANHSQLPWWGVLLAIAISTVLSLPLNLITAVTGYGFGLNVFTEMICGFILPGYPIANMYFKTLGYNTMSQAGIMAQDLKIGHYLKVPPRLTFIHQIVGTIIGSLFNYIVNASITSSKRDVLLDPVGNQFWNGNTPQTINSAAVTWGAIGPMAMFGPDTQYYIFLWAFVIGFALPVPGYLLHRKYPNVGFDKFNIPMVLIGLCVMPGSNTSWITVSFILVLIFQAYLKTRHSTWFARHTYLISAALNSGTSLMDDQVKFGENFPDIETTSIAKPYLISKETHFLDNIRDVSTINFFTDFAIGLDVDYEDDYLLQLNLFKSKEIDLVLCDFMNTACHEAANTLKIPFIITSSGTSGDGTTAPYINNSPINMDNPTTEDETLSERLYNNWIKPIRFLIKLRKFLFEKRAKLKSLGIDPVFPADLRYKDCVKIFNSAWGFEFGRPLGPLIELVGPIVPKKSTRKLTPDIEEFLHTHERVAYIAFGQHAIVNKSDITLILTGLIEAHETKELDGIIWATRGIEERLFPEVIVSQNNVTYNIHSFFKNSNTGSIKFINWAPQLAILSHTSTRVFVSHGGTGSIQEAYFGGVRLIVYPFFADQIPNAITVEKFGTGRRLDYRSTQDEATKLIKSVIKDDLGQFQKNVDKFKALTQIKSKHGSIRGADITEEVLFMHENGLLPHRLDVKLRMSWIKANNLDIYAVVAGGFTGFLLFISYLVCTLFKLIIKTIKAQKKLKTF
;
A
#
# COMPACT_ATOMS: atom_id res chain seq x y z
N MET A 1 -66.86 -35.55 9.91
CA MET A 1 -66.22 -35.34 11.22
C MET A 1 -66.28 -33.84 11.49
N SER A 2 -66.98 -33.30 12.49
CA SER A 2 -67.19 -33.65 13.90
C SER A 2 -66.16 -33.00 14.85
N LYS A 3 -66.60 -31.88 15.44
CA LYS A 3 -66.18 -31.25 16.70
C LYS A 3 -64.88 -30.41 16.78
N GLU A 4 -65.05 -29.35 17.58
CA GLU A 4 -64.08 -28.57 18.35
C GLU A 4 -62.91 -27.86 17.62
N VAL A 5 -63.24 -26.65 17.16
CA VAL A 5 -62.46 -25.43 17.44
C VAL A 5 -62.61 -25.09 18.95
N ASP A 6 -61.81 -24.13 19.45
CA ASP A 6 -61.68 -23.69 20.86
C ASP A 6 -60.86 -24.69 21.72
N ASP A 7 -59.67 -24.32 22.22
CA ASP A 7 -59.54 -23.28 23.23
C ASP A 7 -58.16 -22.56 23.20
N ILE A 8 -58.16 -21.23 23.27
CA ILE A 8 -56.97 -20.39 23.49
C ILE A 8 -57.16 -19.66 24.81
N ASN A 9 -56.48 -20.10 25.88
CA ASN A 9 -55.93 -19.24 26.95
C ASN A 9 -55.34 -20.05 28.12
N LYS A 10 -54.01 -19.93 28.34
CA LYS A 10 -53.42 -19.84 29.69
C LYS A 10 -51.97 -19.33 29.63
N THR A 11 -51.59 -18.58 30.65
CA THR A 11 -50.40 -17.72 30.74
C THR A 11 -49.19 -18.44 31.39
N PRO A 12 -47.97 -17.85 31.38
CA PRO A 12 -46.74 -18.64 31.44
C PRO A 12 -46.11 -18.80 32.83
N GLU A 13 -45.82 -20.04 33.22
CA GLU A 13 -44.89 -20.37 34.32
C GLU A 13 -43.74 -21.31 33.88
N SER A 14 -43.81 -21.92 32.69
CA SER A 14 -42.88 -22.98 32.24
C SER A 14 -41.51 -22.50 31.73
N LEU A 15 -41.35 -21.23 31.34
CA LEU A 15 -40.08 -20.74 30.79
C LEU A 15 -39.00 -20.51 31.86
N HIS A 16 -39.36 -20.10 33.07
CA HIS A 16 -38.36 -19.72 34.08
C HIS A 16 -37.58 -20.94 34.61
N GLY A 17 -38.31 -21.99 35.01
CA GLY A 17 -37.72 -23.28 35.43
C GLY A 17 -37.03 -24.07 34.30
N THR A 18 -37.11 -23.61 33.04
CA THR A 18 -36.30 -24.17 31.94
C THR A 18 -34.94 -23.47 31.84
N LEU A 19 -34.86 -22.17 32.14
CA LEU A 19 -33.61 -21.40 32.12
C LEU A 19 -32.73 -21.69 33.35
N GLU A 20 -33.30 -21.78 34.55
CA GLU A 20 -32.55 -22.21 35.75
C GLU A 20 -31.96 -23.62 35.59
N LYS A 21 -32.63 -24.49 34.81
CA LYS A 21 -32.14 -25.85 34.55
C LYS A 21 -30.94 -25.86 33.60
N ILE A 22 -30.87 -24.92 32.65
CA ILE A 22 -29.73 -24.75 31.75
C ILE A 22 -28.53 -24.13 32.50
N ASP A 23 -28.74 -23.21 33.44
CA ASP A 23 -27.65 -22.63 34.25
C ASP A 23 -27.13 -23.56 35.36
N SER A 24 -27.94 -24.53 35.81
CA SER A 24 -27.50 -25.59 36.76
C SER A 24 -26.79 -26.76 36.07
N ASP A 25 -27.29 -27.25 34.92
CA ASP A 25 -26.56 -28.23 34.09
C ASP A 25 -25.19 -27.71 33.58
N PHE A 26 -24.95 -26.39 33.64
CA PHE A 26 -23.68 -25.75 33.32
C PHE A 26 -22.67 -25.69 34.50
N LYS A 27 -23.09 -26.00 35.73
CA LYS A 27 -22.24 -25.85 36.94
C LYS A 27 -21.71 -27.16 37.52
N GLU A 28 -22.37 -28.29 37.29
CA GLU A 28 -21.92 -29.60 37.78
C GLU A 28 -21.74 -30.64 36.66
N LYS A 29 -20.65 -30.49 35.90
CA LYS A 29 -19.95 -31.64 35.32
C LYS A 29 -18.52 -31.71 35.82
N ASP A 30 -18.37 -32.49 36.88
CA ASP A 30 -17.10 -32.83 37.49
C ASP A 30 -16.20 -33.57 36.47
N PHE A 31 -15.10 -32.93 36.07
CA PHE A 31 -14.12 -33.47 35.11
C PHE A 31 -12.95 -34.19 35.80
N SER A 32 -13.08 -34.57 37.08
CA SER A 32 -12.07 -35.24 37.91
C SER A 32 -11.86 -36.74 37.59
N GLN A 33 -11.62 -37.11 36.32
CA GLN A 33 -11.28 -38.49 35.98
C GLN A 33 -10.35 -38.64 34.77
N THR A 34 -9.17 -38.01 34.85
CA THR A 34 -7.95 -38.38 34.12
C THR A 34 -6.75 -37.95 34.97
N PRO A 35 -5.67 -38.75 35.13
CA PRO A 35 -4.52 -38.33 35.94
C PRO A 35 -3.74 -37.22 35.24
N TRP A 36 -3.85 -35.99 35.75
CA TRP A 36 -3.31 -34.77 35.13
C TRP A 36 -1.93 -34.40 35.68
N VAL A 37 -1.36 -33.29 35.19
CA VAL A 37 0.02 -32.89 35.51
C VAL A 37 0.22 -32.64 37.01
N ALA A 38 -0.79 -32.18 37.75
CA ALA A 38 -0.71 -32.08 39.21
C ALA A 38 -0.59 -33.46 39.87
N ASP A 39 -1.45 -34.41 39.49
CA ASP A 39 -1.44 -35.79 40.02
C ASP A 39 -0.19 -36.56 39.57
N LYS A 40 0.40 -36.22 38.42
CA LYS A 40 1.65 -36.80 37.93
C LYS A 40 2.88 -36.18 38.60
N ILE A 41 2.86 -34.89 38.93
CA ILE A 41 3.89 -34.30 39.79
C ILE A 41 3.82 -34.94 41.17
N GLY A 42 2.62 -35.08 41.76
CA GLY A 42 2.41 -35.81 43.02
C GLY A 42 2.85 -37.28 42.95
N ALA A 43 2.51 -38.01 41.89
CA ALA A 43 2.94 -39.40 41.73
C ALA A 43 4.45 -39.55 41.52
N TYR A 44 5.12 -38.62 40.83
CA TYR A 44 6.59 -38.59 40.78
C TYR A 44 7.22 -38.21 42.13
N GLU A 45 6.53 -37.43 42.96
CA GLU A 45 6.94 -37.12 44.36
C GLU A 45 6.66 -38.30 45.33
N GLU A 46 5.70 -39.19 45.04
CA GLU A 46 5.42 -40.38 45.86
C GLU A 46 6.26 -41.62 45.47
N GLU A 47 6.55 -41.84 44.18
CA GLU A 47 7.32 -43.02 43.70
C GLU A 47 8.84 -42.91 43.92
N ASP A 48 9.48 -41.72 43.82
CA ASP A 48 10.92 -41.55 44.09
C ASP A 48 11.20 -41.22 45.56
N ASN A 49 10.90 -42.18 46.44
CA ASN A 49 11.24 -42.14 47.87
C ASN A 49 12.77 -42.30 48.15
N GLY A 50 13.62 -41.81 47.24
CA GLY A 50 15.08 -41.95 47.27
C GLY A 50 15.89 -40.76 46.75
N SER A 51 15.34 -39.88 45.89
CA SER A 51 16.09 -38.73 45.35
C SER A 51 15.32 -37.39 45.41
N ASN A 52 15.84 -36.45 46.21
CA ASN A 52 15.29 -35.09 46.31
C ASN A 52 15.57 -34.29 45.02
N ARG A 53 14.65 -34.37 44.06
CA ARG A 53 14.57 -33.50 42.88
C ARG A 53 13.19 -32.87 42.74
N SER A 54 12.92 -31.88 43.58
CA SER A 54 11.80 -30.96 43.38
C SER A 54 11.96 -30.18 42.07
N LEU A 55 10.84 -29.95 41.37
CA LEU A 55 10.78 -29.22 40.09
C LEU A 55 10.98 -27.71 40.30
N GLN A 56 12.22 -27.30 40.55
CA GLN A 56 12.57 -25.92 40.95
C GLN A 56 13.04 -25.02 39.79
N ASN A 57 13.28 -25.54 38.58
CA ASN A 57 13.79 -24.74 37.46
C ASN A 57 12.75 -24.47 36.37
N GLU A 58 12.87 -23.29 35.75
CA GLU A 58 12.03 -22.87 34.61
C GLU A 58 12.24 -23.76 33.36
N GLU A 59 13.45 -24.33 33.20
CA GLU A 59 13.76 -25.28 32.11
C GLU A 59 12.97 -26.60 32.22
N ASP A 60 12.82 -27.13 33.45
CA ASP A 60 12.06 -28.36 33.69
C ASP A 60 10.56 -28.14 33.41
N LEU A 61 10.04 -26.95 33.73
CA LEU A 61 8.68 -26.53 33.38
C LEU A 61 8.50 -26.40 31.86
N ASP A 62 9.45 -25.80 31.14
CA ASP A 62 9.36 -25.67 29.68
C ASP A 62 9.46 -27.04 28.97
N ILE A 63 10.27 -27.98 29.48
CA ILE A 63 10.29 -29.36 29.01
C ILE A 63 8.96 -30.07 29.31
N ALA A 64 8.34 -29.86 30.47
CA ALA A 64 7.02 -30.41 30.78
C ALA A 64 5.91 -29.85 29.85
N ILE A 65 5.95 -28.55 29.54
CA ILE A 65 5.05 -27.90 28.59
C ILE A 65 5.23 -28.46 27.18
N VAL A 66 6.47 -28.67 26.71
CA VAL A 66 6.76 -29.30 25.41
C VAL A 66 6.15 -30.70 25.33
N ASN A 67 6.24 -31.50 26.40
CA ASN A 67 5.65 -32.85 26.45
C ASN A 67 4.11 -32.84 26.40
N ASP A 68 3.43 -31.83 26.96
CA ASP A 68 1.97 -31.66 26.83
C ASP A 68 1.56 -31.15 25.44
N VAL A 69 2.41 -30.37 24.78
CA VAL A 69 2.17 -29.83 23.42
C VAL A 69 2.46 -30.85 22.30
N ALA A 70 3.49 -31.69 22.43
CA ALA A 70 3.94 -32.66 21.43
C ALA A 70 3.25 -34.04 21.55
N LEU A 71 3.62 -35.02 20.70
CA LEU A 71 3.09 -36.39 20.80
C LEU A 71 3.96 -37.29 21.70
N THR A 72 3.30 -37.85 22.72
CA THR A 72 3.82 -38.81 23.71
C THR A 72 3.37 -40.25 23.43
N GLU A 73 2.54 -40.45 22.40
CA GLU A 73 2.03 -41.72 21.87
C GLU A 73 2.40 -41.79 20.38
N ASP A 74 2.56 -42.99 19.80
CA ASP A 74 2.81 -43.16 18.36
C ASP A 74 2.18 -44.45 17.79
N ASP A 75 1.67 -44.36 16.57
CA ASP A 75 1.20 -45.50 15.77
C ASP A 75 2.07 -45.63 14.50
N THR A 76 2.92 -46.65 14.50
CA THR A 76 3.87 -46.94 13.41
C THR A 76 3.20 -47.44 12.12
N SER A 77 1.91 -47.81 12.16
CA SER A 77 1.16 -48.26 10.99
C SER A 77 0.61 -47.12 10.11
N LEU A 78 0.55 -45.89 10.64
CA LEU A 78 0.02 -44.72 9.93
C LEU A 78 0.89 -44.35 8.72
N LYS A 79 0.27 -44.32 7.54
CA LYS A 79 0.92 -43.89 6.29
C LYS A 79 1.17 -42.38 6.33
N ALA A 80 2.43 -41.99 6.29
CA ALA A 80 2.86 -40.60 6.22
C ALA A 80 2.83 -40.02 4.78
N VAL A 81 2.99 -40.86 3.75
CA VAL A 81 2.95 -40.44 2.34
C VAL A 81 1.76 -41.07 1.62
N THR A 82 0.96 -40.24 0.95
CA THR A 82 -0.20 -40.62 0.14
C THR A 82 -0.29 -39.71 -1.09
N VAL A 83 -1.10 -40.08 -2.10
CA VAL A 83 -1.26 -39.24 -3.30
C VAL A 83 -1.78 -37.85 -2.94
N ARG A 84 -2.74 -37.73 -2.01
CA ARG A 84 -3.22 -36.42 -1.54
C ARG A 84 -2.15 -35.60 -0.83
N SER A 85 -1.30 -36.22 0.01
CA SER A 85 -0.30 -35.47 0.76
C SER A 85 0.78 -34.88 -0.15
N VAL A 86 1.19 -35.61 -1.18
CA VAL A 86 2.11 -35.09 -2.19
C VAL A 86 1.43 -34.04 -3.08
N PHE A 87 0.23 -34.32 -3.60
CA PHE A 87 -0.46 -33.40 -4.52
C PHE A 87 -0.84 -32.06 -3.88
N ILE A 88 -1.43 -32.09 -2.68
CA ILE A 88 -1.79 -30.88 -1.93
C ILE A 88 -0.53 -30.18 -1.42
N GLY A 89 0.49 -30.91 -0.95
CA GLY A 89 1.78 -30.34 -0.56
C GLY A 89 2.44 -29.56 -1.70
N VAL A 90 2.53 -30.14 -2.90
CA VAL A 90 3.11 -29.49 -4.09
C VAL A 90 2.35 -28.21 -4.44
N ILE A 91 1.01 -28.25 -4.54
CA ILE A 91 0.20 -27.08 -4.91
C ILE A 91 0.35 -25.96 -3.88
N LEU A 92 0.32 -26.29 -2.59
CA LEU A 92 0.47 -25.29 -1.52
C LEU A 92 1.90 -24.75 -1.41
N SER A 93 2.92 -25.53 -1.80
CA SER A 93 4.30 -25.07 -1.93
C SER A 93 4.48 -24.09 -3.10
N CYS A 94 3.82 -24.34 -4.24
CA CYS A 94 3.79 -23.39 -5.36
C CYS A 94 3.11 -22.07 -4.98
N LEU A 95 1.98 -22.14 -4.27
CA LEU A 95 1.21 -20.96 -3.85
C LEU A 95 1.97 -20.12 -2.82
N SER A 96 2.47 -20.75 -1.75
CA SER A 96 3.19 -20.07 -0.66
C SER A 96 4.45 -19.37 -1.15
N SER A 97 5.33 -20.06 -1.89
CA SER A 97 6.53 -19.45 -2.49
C SER A 97 6.19 -18.28 -3.41
N SER A 98 5.18 -18.41 -4.27
CA SER A 98 4.76 -17.34 -5.18
C SER A 98 4.32 -16.08 -4.44
N ILE A 99 3.54 -16.22 -3.37
CA ILE A 99 3.07 -15.09 -2.55
C ILE A 99 4.23 -14.54 -1.71
N ALA A 100 5.03 -15.39 -1.06
CA ALA A 100 6.20 -14.98 -0.29
C ALA A 100 7.18 -14.15 -1.14
N GLN A 101 7.44 -14.53 -2.40
CA GLN A 101 8.28 -13.75 -3.31
C GLN A 101 7.63 -12.44 -3.76
N LEU A 102 6.33 -12.44 -4.05
CA LEU A 102 5.59 -11.24 -4.46
C LEU A 102 5.63 -10.17 -3.36
N MET A 103 5.54 -10.59 -2.11
CA MET A 103 5.52 -9.71 -0.93
C MET A 103 6.87 -9.04 -0.64
N VAL A 104 7.99 -9.58 -1.12
CA VAL A 104 9.34 -8.95 -1.01
C VAL A 104 9.39 -7.57 -1.69
N PHE A 105 8.58 -7.37 -2.73
CA PHE A 105 8.50 -6.14 -3.52
C PHE A 105 7.35 -5.22 -3.09
N LYS A 106 6.68 -5.51 -1.96
CA LYS A 106 5.56 -4.69 -1.44
C LYS A 106 6.05 -3.73 -0.35
N PRO A 107 5.53 -2.48 -0.32
CA PRO A 107 5.81 -1.53 0.76
C PRO A 107 5.50 -2.08 2.17
N VAL A 108 4.48 -2.94 2.29
CA VAL A 108 4.19 -3.75 3.47
C VAL A 108 4.10 -5.22 3.03
N GLY A 109 5.24 -5.91 2.97
CA GLY A 109 5.32 -7.33 2.65
C GLY A 109 5.06 -8.22 3.86
N ILE A 110 4.06 -9.10 3.79
CA ILE A 110 3.78 -10.13 4.81
C ILE A 110 3.46 -11.41 4.03
N ALA A 111 4.12 -12.52 4.34
CA ALA A 111 3.84 -13.81 3.70
C ALA A 111 2.71 -14.56 4.43
N LEU A 112 2.04 -15.47 3.71
CA LEU A 112 1.08 -16.39 4.32
C LEU A 112 1.74 -17.18 5.44
N THR A 113 1.14 -17.21 6.64
CA THR A 113 1.71 -17.96 7.75
C THR A 113 1.65 -19.46 7.53
N ASP A 114 2.71 -20.16 7.95
CA ASP A 114 2.79 -21.62 8.01
C ASP A 114 1.55 -22.26 8.66
N THR A 115 1.04 -21.63 9.72
CA THR A 115 -0.17 -22.08 10.43
C THR A 115 -1.44 -21.90 9.60
N PHE A 116 -1.56 -20.85 8.78
CA PHE A 116 -2.69 -20.70 7.84
C PHE A 116 -2.65 -21.78 6.76
N MET A 117 -1.48 -22.00 6.14
CA MET A 117 -1.30 -22.99 5.09
C MET A 117 -1.64 -24.41 5.56
N LEU A 118 -1.45 -24.71 6.85
CA LEU A 118 -1.89 -25.96 7.48
C LEU A 118 -3.42 -26.11 7.57
N ILE A 119 -4.16 -25.03 7.86
CA ILE A 119 -5.63 -25.06 7.85
C ILE A 119 -6.12 -25.38 6.42
N VAL A 120 -5.53 -24.74 5.42
CA VAL A 120 -5.84 -24.98 4.01
C VAL A 120 -5.55 -26.44 3.62
N ALA A 121 -4.38 -26.97 4.00
CA ALA A 121 -4.03 -28.37 3.82
C ALA A 121 -5.02 -29.33 4.50
N TYR A 122 -5.41 -29.03 5.74
CA TYR A 122 -6.37 -29.82 6.53
C TYR A 122 -7.75 -29.86 5.87
N VAL A 123 -8.27 -28.72 5.42
CA VAL A 123 -9.58 -28.64 4.75
C VAL A 123 -9.59 -29.46 3.47
N PHE A 124 -8.61 -29.25 2.57
CA PHE A 124 -8.56 -29.98 1.30
C PHE A 124 -8.29 -31.49 1.48
N CYS A 125 -7.39 -31.88 2.39
CA CYS A 125 -7.11 -33.30 2.62
C CYS A 125 -8.27 -34.03 3.33
N THR A 126 -8.97 -33.35 4.24
CA THR A 126 -10.18 -33.89 4.90
C THR A 126 -11.35 -34.01 3.91
N PHE A 127 -11.49 -33.06 2.99
CA PHE A 127 -12.44 -33.14 1.88
C PHE A 127 -12.11 -34.32 0.96
N TRP A 128 -10.87 -34.43 0.48
CA TRP A 128 -10.37 -35.54 -0.34
C TRP A 128 -10.61 -36.92 0.33
N ALA A 129 -10.33 -37.03 1.63
CA ALA A 129 -10.54 -38.24 2.42
C ALA A 129 -12.01 -38.68 2.56
N LYS A 130 -12.96 -37.75 2.37
CA LYS A 130 -14.41 -37.99 2.40
C LYS A 130 -15.02 -38.24 1.02
N VAL A 131 -14.54 -37.51 0.00
CA VAL A 131 -15.14 -37.53 -1.36
C VAL A 131 -14.60 -38.65 -2.23
N ILE A 132 -13.30 -38.95 -2.19
CA ILE A 132 -12.73 -40.04 -3.00
C ILE A 132 -13.05 -41.39 -2.33
N PRO A 133 -13.52 -42.42 -3.06
CA PRO A 133 -13.79 -43.74 -2.50
C PRO A 133 -12.62 -44.30 -1.69
N ARG A 134 -12.90 -44.83 -0.49
CA ARG A 134 -11.88 -45.38 0.40
C ARG A 134 -11.37 -46.72 -0.15
N GLY A 135 -10.05 -46.87 -0.21
CA GLY A 135 -9.37 -48.07 -0.71
C GLY A 135 -8.45 -47.76 -1.88
N GLY A 136 -7.48 -48.64 -2.10
CA GLY A 136 -6.45 -48.43 -3.11
C GLY A 136 -5.47 -47.30 -2.76
N TRP A 137 -4.87 -46.71 -3.80
CA TRP A 137 -3.73 -45.79 -3.68
C TRP A 137 -4.11 -44.31 -3.64
N LEU A 138 -5.25 -43.92 -4.23
CA LEU A 138 -5.73 -42.53 -4.29
C LEU A 138 -6.36 -42.03 -2.98
N ASN A 139 -6.99 -42.92 -2.20
CA ASN A 139 -7.46 -42.64 -0.85
C ASN A 139 -7.25 -43.86 0.08
N PRO A 140 -6.04 -44.03 0.64
CA PRO A 140 -5.69 -45.23 1.39
C PRO A 140 -6.26 -45.29 2.83
N GLY A 141 -6.98 -44.25 3.29
CA GLY A 141 -7.54 -44.16 4.63
C GLY A 141 -7.93 -42.72 5.04
N PRO A 142 -8.43 -42.51 6.28
CA PRO A 142 -8.64 -41.17 6.84
C PRO A 142 -7.38 -40.31 6.78
N PHE A 143 -7.53 -38.98 6.77
CA PHE A 143 -6.39 -38.07 6.88
C PHE A 143 -5.78 -38.14 8.29
N ASN A 144 -4.45 -38.19 8.38
CA ASN A 144 -3.76 -38.40 9.66
C ASN A 144 -2.59 -37.44 9.90
N VAL A 145 -2.16 -37.36 11.17
CA VAL A 145 -1.13 -36.42 11.65
C VAL A 145 0.19 -36.48 10.86
N LYS A 146 0.60 -37.65 10.37
CA LYS A 146 1.88 -37.82 9.65
C LYS A 146 1.79 -37.34 8.21
N GLU A 147 0.65 -37.51 7.54
CA GLU A 147 0.40 -36.86 6.24
C GLU A 147 0.39 -35.34 6.38
N HIS A 148 -0.30 -34.84 7.40
CA HIS A 148 -0.41 -33.41 7.69
C HIS A 148 0.97 -32.78 7.95
N THR A 149 1.82 -33.47 8.72
CA THR A 149 3.21 -33.03 8.97
C THR A 149 4.12 -33.20 7.75
N CYS A 150 3.89 -34.18 6.87
CA CYS A 150 4.63 -34.28 5.61
C CYS A 150 4.26 -33.15 4.63
N ILE A 151 2.98 -32.73 4.61
CA ILE A 151 2.55 -31.53 3.90
C ILE A 151 3.20 -30.28 4.52
N TYR A 152 3.20 -30.17 5.86
CA TYR A 152 3.83 -29.05 6.57
C TYR A 152 5.27 -28.80 6.12
N VAL A 153 6.12 -29.83 6.19
CA VAL A 153 7.56 -29.72 5.89
C VAL A 153 7.81 -29.36 4.42
N MET A 154 6.94 -29.79 3.50
CA MET A 154 7.03 -29.38 2.10
C MET A 154 6.67 -27.89 1.91
N ILE A 155 5.65 -27.42 2.65
CA ILE A 155 5.21 -26.02 2.62
C ILE A 155 6.23 -25.10 3.29
N SER A 156 6.69 -25.38 4.52
CA SER A 156 7.62 -24.50 5.24
C SER A 156 8.95 -24.32 4.49
N ALA A 157 9.46 -25.39 3.87
CA ALA A 157 10.63 -25.35 2.98
C ALA A 157 10.43 -24.57 1.67
N ALA A 158 9.19 -24.17 1.34
CA ALA A 158 8.83 -23.34 0.19
C ALA A 158 8.29 -21.95 0.57
N ASN A 159 7.74 -21.78 1.78
CA ASN A 159 7.05 -20.59 2.26
C ASN A 159 8.01 -19.45 2.70
N THR A 160 9.15 -19.36 2.03
CA THR A 160 10.13 -18.29 2.22
C THR A 160 10.67 -17.85 0.86
N SER A 161 10.87 -16.55 0.68
CA SER A 161 11.63 -16.06 -0.47
C SER A 161 13.09 -16.50 -0.32
N ALA A 162 13.57 -17.28 -1.27
CA ALA A 162 14.94 -17.77 -1.27
C ALA A 162 15.91 -16.58 -1.37
N TYR A 163 16.80 -16.44 -0.39
CA TYR A 163 17.66 -15.24 -0.20
C TYR A 163 18.47 -14.84 -1.44
N GLY A 164 18.81 -15.80 -2.30
CA GLY A 164 19.48 -15.55 -3.59
C GLY A 164 18.66 -14.67 -4.55
N THR A 165 17.33 -14.61 -4.45
CA THR A 165 16.50 -13.73 -5.30
C THR A 165 16.78 -12.25 -5.04
N TYR A 166 17.22 -11.89 -3.83
CA TYR A 166 17.61 -10.52 -3.51
C TYR A 166 18.91 -10.11 -4.22
N ILE A 167 19.78 -11.08 -4.57
CA ILE A 167 20.92 -10.84 -5.47
C ILE A 167 20.46 -10.78 -6.92
N LEU A 168 19.61 -11.72 -7.36
CA LEU A 168 19.13 -11.74 -8.75
C LEU A 168 18.44 -10.42 -9.11
N SER A 169 17.55 -9.93 -8.24
CA SER A 169 16.93 -8.61 -8.39
C SER A 169 17.90 -7.44 -8.23
N ALA A 170 18.89 -7.49 -7.33
CA ALA A 170 19.91 -6.45 -7.26
C ALA A 170 20.78 -6.39 -8.54
N GLN A 171 21.21 -7.54 -9.09
CA GLN A 171 21.91 -7.62 -10.37
C GLN A 171 21.04 -7.06 -11.51
N GLU A 172 19.80 -7.52 -11.62
CA GLU A 172 18.88 -7.13 -12.69
C GLU A 172 18.45 -5.65 -12.64
N LEU A 173 18.47 -5.02 -11.44
CA LEU A 173 18.13 -3.61 -11.26
C LEU A 173 19.33 -2.65 -11.36
N PHE A 174 20.53 -3.03 -10.89
CA PHE A 174 21.65 -2.09 -10.70
C PHE A 174 22.95 -2.42 -11.46
N TYR A 175 23.09 -3.62 -12.03
CA TYR A 175 24.34 -4.08 -12.66
C TYR A 175 24.16 -4.35 -14.16
N THR A 176 25.26 -4.36 -14.92
CA THR A 176 25.23 -4.55 -16.38
C THR A 176 25.09 -6.01 -16.82
N GLU A 177 25.60 -6.95 -16.02
CA GLU A 177 25.56 -8.39 -16.31
C GLU A 177 24.53 -9.12 -15.44
N THR A 178 23.60 -9.83 -16.08
CA THR A 178 22.51 -10.56 -15.43
C THR A 178 22.59 -12.07 -15.73
N PRO A 179 22.37 -12.94 -14.71
CA PRO A 179 22.46 -14.39 -14.89
C PRO A 179 21.24 -14.97 -15.61
N GLY A 180 21.49 -15.76 -16.66
CA GLY A 180 20.44 -16.43 -17.44
C GLY A 180 19.56 -17.37 -16.60
N ALA A 181 18.32 -17.60 -17.04
CA ALA A 181 17.26 -18.27 -16.27
C ALA A 181 17.67 -19.60 -15.62
N ALA A 182 18.38 -20.47 -16.34
CA ALA A 182 18.88 -21.73 -15.80
C ALA A 182 19.91 -21.53 -14.67
N GLY A 183 20.88 -20.63 -14.87
CA GLY A 183 21.88 -20.28 -13.86
C GLY A 183 21.26 -19.64 -12.61
N SER A 184 20.21 -18.86 -12.80
CA SER A 184 19.39 -18.28 -11.71
C SER A 184 18.62 -19.35 -10.91
N ILE A 185 17.90 -20.26 -11.56
CA ILE A 185 17.18 -21.35 -10.88
C ILE A 185 18.16 -22.26 -10.14
N PHE A 186 19.27 -22.65 -10.78
CA PHE A 186 20.29 -23.48 -10.16
C PHE A 186 21.02 -22.75 -9.00
N LEU A 187 21.17 -21.41 -9.04
CA LEU A 187 21.68 -20.63 -7.90
C LEU A 187 20.78 -20.75 -6.68
N LEU A 188 19.47 -20.60 -6.84
CA LEU A 188 18.52 -20.71 -5.72
C LEU A 188 18.51 -22.13 -5.12
N ILE A 189 18.51 -23.17 -5.97
CA ILE A 189 18.56 -24.57 -5.51
C ILE A 189 19.91 -24.85 -4.82
N GLY A 190 21.02 -24.49 -5.46
CA GLY A 190 22.38 -24.74 -4.96
C GLY A 190 22.68 -24.04 -3.64
N THR A 191 22.30 -22.78 -3.49
CA THR A 191 22.56 -22.01 -2.26
C THR A 191 21.73 -22.46 -1.06
N GLN A 192 20.63 -23.20 -1.28
CA GLN A 192 19.82 -23.77 -0.19
C GLN A 192 20.24 -25.20 0.18
N LEU A 193 20.44 -26.08 -0.82
CA LEU A 193 20.73 -27.50 -0.57
C LEU A 193 22.03 -27.74 0.22
N VAL A 194 23.06 -26.89 0.08
CA VAL A 194 24.31 -27.02 0.89
C VAL A 194 24.01 -26.97 2.39
N GLY A 195 23.08 -26.12 2.82
CA GLY A 195 22.70 -25.99 4.24
C GLY A 195 22.12 -27.28 4.82
N TYR A 196 21.31 -28.00 4.04
CA TYR A 196 20.74 -29.27 4.46
C TYR A 196 21.82 -30.35 4.67
N GLY A 197 22.87 -30.33 3.85
CA GLY A 197 24.06 -31.17 4.05
C GLY A 197 24.75 -30.95 5.40
N ILE A 198 24.77 -29.70 5.90
CA ILE A 198 25.31 -29.35 7.22
C ILE A 198 24.34 -29.79 8.33
N ALA A 199 23.03 -29.56 8.17
CA ALA A 199 22.00 -29.91 9.17
C ALA A 199 22.11 -31.36 9.65
N GLY A 200 22.43 -32.29 8.75
CA GLY A 200 22.63 -33.71 9.07
C GLY A 200 23.69 -34.00 10.14
N GLN A 201 24.72 -33.15 10.26
CA GLN A 201 25.76 -33.21 11.30
C GLN A 201 25.34 -32.50 12.59
N LEU A 202 24.41 -31.54 12.52
CA LEU A 202 23.95 -30.73 13.66
C LEU A 202 22.87 -31.44 14.50
N ARG A 203 22.24 -32.51 13.99
CA ARG A 203 21.16 -33.26 14.66
C ARG A 203 21.46 -33.68 16.12
N PRO A 204 22.67 -34.17 16.47
CA PRO A 204 23.03 -34.50 17.86
C PRO A 204 23.12 -33.31 18.82
N PHE A 205 23.11 -32.09 18.29
CA PHE A 205 23.22 -30.84 19.05
C PHE A 205 21.93 -30.03 19.05
N LEU A 206 21.13 -30.09 17.97
CA LEU A 206 19.95 -29.24 17.75
C LEU A 206 18.61 -29.99 17.77
N VAL A 207 18.61 -31.31 17.53
CA VAL A 207 17.37 -32.10 17.36
C VAL A 207 17.19 -33.09 18.51
N TYR A 208 18.19 -33.94 18.75
CA TYR A 208 18.10 -35.02 19.76
C TYR A 208 18.07 -34.55 21.24
N PRO A 209 18.71 -33.43 21.64
CA PRO A 209 18.61 -32.95 23.03
C PRO A 209 17.22 -32.38 23.36
N SER A 210 16.67 -32.73 24.52
CA SER A 210 15.36 -32.28 25.00
C SER A 210 15.32 -30.78 25.31
N ASN A 211 16.43 -30.20 25.78
CA ASN A 211 16.56 -28.77 26.07
C ASN A 211 16.63 -27.86 24.82
N MET A 212 16.72 -28.44 23.61
CA MET A 212 16.56 -27.70 22.36
C MET A 212 15.08 -27.69 22.00
N THR A 213 14.33 -26.77 22.60
CA THR A 213 12.86 -26.76 22.57
C THR A 213 12.29 -26.23 21.25
N TRP A 214 13.00 -25.34 20.55
CA TRP A 214 12.55 -24.59 19.38
C TRP A 214 11.20 -23.88 19.60
N PRO A 215 11.15 -22.81 20.41
CA PRO A 215 9.89 -22.18 20.85
C PRO A 215 8.95 -21.79 19.69
N THR A 216 9.50 -21.31 18.57
CA THR A 216 8.80 -20.94 17.33
C THR A 216 8.07 -22.10 16.65
N SER A 217 8.47 -23.34 16.91
CA SER A 217 7.83 -24.55 16.36
C SER A 217 6.62 -25.02 17.15
N LEU A 218 6.48 -24.61 18.41
CA LEU A 218 5.45 -25.13 19.33
C LEU A 218 4.01 -24.75 18.93
N PRO A 219 3.71 -23.55 18.38
CA PRO A 219 2.38 -23.25 17.82
C PRO A 219 1.97 -24.21 16.69
N VAL A 220 2.89 -24.53 15.77
CA VAL A 220 2.66 -25.48 14.67
C VAL A 220 2.42 -26.90 15.19
N VAL A 221 3.24 -27.38 16.12
CA VAL A 221 3.08 -28.70 16.75
C VAL A 221 1.74 -28.79 17.49
N SER A 222 1.37 -27.76 18.25
CA SER A 222 0.07 -27.67 18.94
C SER A 222 -1.11 -27.70 17.97
N LEU A 223 -1.03 -26.96 16.86
CA LEU A 223 -2.08 -26.93 15.84
C LEU A 223 -2.26 -28.28 15.15
N ILE A 224 -1.16 -28.89 14.69
CA ILE A 224 -1.18 -30.20 14.02
C ILE A 224 -1.66 -31.29 14.99
N LYS A 225 -1.23 -31.30 16.26
CA LYS A 225 -1.77 -32.21 17.28
C LYS A 225 -3.29 -32.01 17.47
N THR A 226 -3.75 -30.76 17.57
CA THR A 226 -5.16 -30.42 17.81
C THR A 226 -6.07 -30.85 16.66
N LEU A 227 -5.70 -30.55 15.41
CA LEU A 227 -6.55 -30.83 14.24
C LEU A 227 -6.68 -32.32 13.89
N ASN A 228 -5.68 -33.15 14.22
CA ASN A 228 -5.65 -34.57 13.83
C ASN A 228 -6.00 -35.55 14.96
N THR A 229 -6.35 -35.07 16.17
CA THR A 229 -6.70 -35.93 17.31
C THR A 229 -8.22 -36.07 17.48
N ASP A 230 -8.78 -37.28 17.39
CA ASP A 230 -10.24 -37.48 17.37
C ASP A 230 -10.92 -37.49 18.77
N LYS A 231 -10.19 -37.05 19.82
CA LYS A 231 -10.67 -36.97 21.22
C LYS A 231 -11.72 -35.86 21.38
N GLN A 232 -12.67 -36.03 22.31
CA GLN A 232 -13.76 -35.05 22.53
C GLN A 232 -13.24 -33.66 22.95
N GLU A 233 -12.17 -33.63 23.74
CA GLU A 233 -11.41 -32.42 24.09
C GLU A 233 -10.87 -31.70 22.84
N ALA A 234 -10.27 -32.43 21.90
CA ALA A 234 -9.70 -31.87 20.68
C ALA A 234 -10.79 -31.30 19.74
N LYS A 235 -12.02 -31.84 19.77
CA LYS A 235 -13.18 -31.25 19.08
C LYS A 235 -13.60 -29.92 19.67
N TRP A 236 -13.49 -29.73 21.00
CA TRP A 236 -13.66 -28.42 21.63
C TRP A 236 -12.48 -27.47 21.29
N ARG A 237 -11.22 -27.93 21.41
CA ARG A 237 -10.03 -27.11 21.08
C ARG A 237 -10.04 -26.65 19.62
N THR A 238 -10.50 -27.48 18.68
CA THR A 238 -10.69 -27.12 17.27
C THR A 238 -11.76 -26.04 17.09
N ARG A 239 -12.89 -26.10 17.82
CA ARG A 239 -13.90 -25.03 17.81
C ARG A 239 -13.35 -23.73 18.40
N PHE A 240 -12.65 -23.80 19.53
CA PHE A 240 -12.00 -22.66 20.18
C PHE A 240 -10.99 -21.97 19.24
N PHE A 241 -10.16 -22.76 18.53
CA PHE A 241 -9.28 -22.27 17.48
C PHE A 241 -10.04 -21.51 16.39
N PHE A 242 -11.10 -22.12 15.80
CA PHE A 242 -11.85 -21.47 14.73
C PHE A 242 -12.64 -20.23 15.20
N ILE A 243 -13.10 -20.18 16.45
CA ILE A 243 -13.71 -18.98 17.03
C ILE A 243 -12.70 -17.82 17.07
N ILE A 244 -11.48 -18.06 17.55
CA ILE A 244 -10.44 -17.02 17.60
C ILE A 244 -9.97 -16.63 16.20
N PHE A 245 -9.80 -17.61 15.29
CA PHE A 245 -9.44 -17.40 13.89
C PHE A 245 -10.46 -16.51 13.15
N VAL A 246 -11.76 -16.73 13.34
CA VAL A 246 -12.81 -15.87 12.74
C VAL A 246 -12.88 -14.52 13.45
N ALA A 247 -12.77 -14.48 14.78
CA ALA A 247 -12.82 -13.24 15.53
C ALA A 247 -11.68 -12.27 15.17
N ILE A 248 -10.45 -12.78 15.01
CA ILE A 248 -9.30 -11.96 14.61
C ILE A 248 -9.35 -11.59 13.12
N PHE A 249 -9.77 -12.50 12.23
CA PHE A 249 -9.97 -12.20 10.82
C PHE A 249 -10.96 -11.04 10.61
N VAL A 250 -12.09 -11.07 11.32
CA VAL A 250 -13.08 -9.96 11.31
C VAL A 250 -12.54 -8.71 12.02
N TYR A 251 -11.79 -8.86 13.11
CA TYR A 251 -11.23 -7.72 13.84
C TYR A 251 -10.20 -6.95 13.02
N GLU A 252 -9.31 -7.63 12.29
CA GLU A 252 -8.22 -7.01 11.52
C GLU A 252 -8.71 -6.09 10.39
N PHE A 253 -9.97 -6.24 9.93
CA PHE A 253 -10.62 -5.25 9.06
C PHE A 253 -10.65 -3.83 9.68
N ILE A 254 -10.69 -3.74 11.01
CA ILE A 254 -10.76 -2.47 11.74
C ILE A 254 -9.40 -1.74 11.76
N PRO A 255 -8.27 -2.30 12.25
CA PRO A 255 -6.98 -1.63 12.22
C PRO A 255 -6.29 -1.63 10.85
N GLN A 256 -6.66 -2.50 9.89
CA GLN A 256 -6.07 -2.48 8.55
C GLN A 256 -6.83 -1.59 7.55
N TYR A 257 -8.18 -1.54 7.62
CA TYR A 257 -8.98 -0.72 6.69
C TYR A 257 -9.73 0.45 7.35
N MET A 258 -10.65 0.17 8.29
CA MET A 258 -11.59 1.20 8.77
C MET A 258 -10.91 2.34 9.51
N PHE A 259 -9.91 2.01 10.32
CA PHE A 259 -9.16 2.96 11.15
C PHE A 259 -7.66 2.59 11.19
N PRO A 260 -6.89 2.85 10.12
CA PRO A 260 -5.46 2.51 10.04
C PRO A 260 -4.60 3.14 11.14
N MET A 261 -5.11 4.21 11.76
CA MET A 261 -4.57 4.84 12.96
C MET A 261 -4.46 3.89 14.16
N LEU A 262 -5.29 2.85 14.27
CA LEU A 262 -5.21 1.84 15.32
C LEU A 262 -3.94 0.98 15.23
N GLY A 263 -3.28 0.94 14.07
CA GLY A 263 -1.95 0.35 13.90
C GLY A 263 -0.86 1.07 14.72
N GLY A 264 -1.10 2.31 15.20
CA GLY A 264 -0.12 3.05 15.99
C GLY A 264 -0.62 4.40 16.50
N ILE A 265 -1.41 4.39 17.57
CA ILE A 265 -1.89 5.60 18.24
C ILE A 265 -0.78 6.16 19.14
N SER A 266 -0.33 7.38 18.85
CA SER A 266 0.57 8.15 19.73
C SER A 266 -0.16 9.28 20.42
N ILE A 267 -0.53 9.06 21.69
CA ILE A 267 -1.19 10.08 22.53
C ILE A 267 -0.35 11.36 22.62
N ILE A 268 0.99 11.23 22.63
CA ILE A 268 1.92 12.36 22.78
C ILE A 268 2.03 13.16 21.46
N CYS A 269 2.04 12.49 20.29
CA CYS A 269 1.97 13.19 19.01
C CYS A 269 0.61 13.87 18.79
N LEU A 270 -0.50 13.25 19.22
CA LEU A 270 -1.84 13.86 19.15
C LEU A 270 -1.96 15.10 20.05
N ALA A 271 -1.29 15.09 21.21
CA ALA A 271 -1.23 16.26 22.09
C ALA A 271 -0.29 17.37 21.60
N LYS A 272 0.71 17.05 20.76
CA LYS A 272 1.70 18.02 20.24
C LYS A 272 2.38 17.55 18.95
N ASP A 273 1.70 17.75 17.82
CA ASP A 273 2.15 17.46 16.47
C ASP A 273 3.32 18.35 15.98
N ASN A 274 3.29 19.63 16.34
CA ASN A 274 4.17 20.71 15.85
C ASN A 274 5.63 20.65 16.36
N SER A 275 6.18 19.48 16.69
CA SER A 275 7.56 19.30 17.16
C SER A 275 8.25 18.10 16.52
N HIS A 276 9.32 18.35 15.77
CA HIS A 276 10.15 17.29 15.18
C HIS A 276 10.75 16.34 16.22
N TRP A 277 11.03 16.81 17.45
CA TRP A 277 11.48 15.91 18.52
C TRP A 277 10.33 15.04 19.07
N VAL A 278 9.08 15.52 19.07
CA VAL A 278 7.94 14.66 19.44
C VAL A 278 7.72 13.59 18.37
N GLN A 279 7.80 13.96 17.09
CA GLN A 279 7.70 13.02 15.96
C GLN A 279 8.81 11.95 15.99
N ARG A 280 10.08 12.34 16.16
CA ARG A 280 11.23 11.42 16.18
C ARG A 280 11.19 10.41 17.34
N LEU A 281 10.69 10.82 18.51
CA LEU A 281 10.61 9.97 19.70
C LEU A 281 9.35 9.11 19.71
N PHE A 282 8.18 9.74 19.52
CA PHE A 282 6.86 9.14 19.76
C PHE A 282 6.04 8.90 18.48
N GLY A 283 6.57 9.22 17.29
CA GLY A 283 6.10 8.72 15.99
C GLY A 283 6.66 7.31 15.72
N GLY A 284 6.14 6.60 14.71
CA GLY A 284 6.46 5.18 14.51
C GLY A 284 5.41 4.32 13.80
N LEU A 285 4.34 4.94 13.29
CA LEU A 285 3.34 4.28 12.43
C LEU A 285 3.94 4.02 11.04
N GLY A 286 4.67 5.00 10.51
CA GLY A 286 5.45 4.87 9.29
C GLY A 286 6.84 4.27 9.53
N THR A 287 7.33 3.46 8.59
CA THR A 287 8.74 3.02 8.56
C THR A 287 9.68 4.21 8.59
N ASN A 288 10.64 4.22 9.52
CA ASN A 288 11.60 5.31 9.75
C ASN A 288 10.98 6.68 10.17
N GLU A 289 9.72 6.72 10.61
CA GLU A 289 9.08 7.95 11.11
C GLU A 289 9.65 8.40 12.48
N GLY A 290 9.84 7.45 13.40
CA GLY A 290 10.27 7.67 14.77
C GLY A 290 10.55 6.36 15.50
N MET A 291 10.69 6.40 16.82
CA MET A 291 11.07 5.22 17.63
C MET A 291 9.91 4.48 18.33
N GLY A 292 8.67 4.90 18.12
CA GLY A 292 7.48 4.22 18.65
C GLY A 292 7.28 4.33 20.15
N MET A 293 7.98 5.24 20.84
CA MET A 293 7.92 5.36 22.30
C MET A 293 6.47 5.51 22.80
N PHE A 294 6.05 4.58 23.66
CA PHE A 294 4.72 4.54 24.29
C PHE A 294 3.53 4.57 23.31
N GLN A 295 3.74 4.21 22.03
CA GLN A 295 2.64 4.06 21.08
C GLN A 295 1.76 2.85 21.43
N ILE A 296 0.47 2.99 21.17
CA ILE A 296 -0.54 1.93 21.32
C ILE A 296 -0.91 1.42 19.93
N SER A 297 -0.40 0.25 19.57
CA SER A 297 -0.86 -0.51 18.40
C SER A 297 -1.88 -1.57 18.85
N LEU A 298 -2.95 -1.73 18.07
CA LEU A 298 -3.97 -2.78 18.25
C LEU A 298 -4.00 -3.79 17.09
N ASP A 299 -3.18 -3.58 16.05
CA ASP A 299 -2.99 -4.46 14.88
C ASP A 299 -2.22 -5.74 15.31
N TRP A 300 -2.82 -6.92 15.17
CA TRP A 300 -2.15 -8.16 15.59
C TRP A 300 -0.91 -8.48 14.75
N ASN A 301 -0.95 -8.18 13.45
CA ASN A 301 0.20 -8.40 12.57
C ASN A 301 1.42 -7.63 13.10
N LEU A 302 1.28 -6.34 13.38
CA LEU A 302 2.34 -5.52 13.98
C LEU A 302 2.75 -6.05 15.35
N LEU A 303 1.80 -6.37 16.24
CA LEU A 303 2.09 -6.91 17.58
C LEU A 303 2.81 -8.26 17.57
N SER A 304 2.62 -9.07 16.52
CA SER A 304 3.24 -10.39 16.35
C SER A 304 4.75 -10.35 16.06
N THR A 305 5.32 -9.19 15.72
CA THR A 305 6.72 -8.97 15.32
C THR A 305 7.78 -9.61 16.26
N GLN A 306 7.49 -9.70 17.56
CA GLN A 306 8.37 -10.34 18.56
C GLN A 306 7.70 -11.54 19.27
N ASN A 307 6.68 -12.14 18.64
CA ASN A 307 6.01 -13.37 19.08
C ASN A 307 5.70 -13.42 20.59
N PRO A 308 5.07 -12.37 21.16
CA PRO A 308 5.10 -12.10 22.60
C PRO A 308 4.46 -13.19 23.47
N LEU A 309 3.57 -14.00 22.90
CA LEU A 309 2.79 -15.02 23.61
C LEU A 309 3.63 -16.23 24.05
N TYR A 310 4.65 -16.64 23.27
CA TYR A 310 5.27 -17.97 23.43
C TYR A 310 6.81 -17.97 23.58
N ILE A 311 7.52 -16.90 23.22
CA ILE A 311 8.96 -16.80 23.49
C ILE A 311 9.19 -16.64 25.02
N PRO A 312 10.09 -17.40 25.67
CA PRO A 312 10.22 -17.36 27.13
C PRO A 312 10.57 -15.98 27.70
N LEU A 313 9.96 -15.63 28.84
CA LEU A 313 10.05 -14.31 29.49
C LEU A 313 11.46 -13.72 29.52
N TRP A 314 12.45 -14.51 29.98
CA TRP A 314 13.80 -14.02 30.21
C TRP A 314 14.49 -13.56 28.92
N ILE A 315 14.26 -14.24 27.79
CA ILE A 315 14.76 -13.82 26.46
C ILE A 315 14.16 -12.47 26.09
N GLN A 316 12.83 -12.34 26.20
CA GLN A 316 12.13 -11.13 25.84
C GLN A 316 12.57 -9.94 26.72
N LEU A 317 12.79 -10.14 28.02
CA LEU A 317 13.34 -9.11 28.91
C LEU A 317 14.75 -8.64 28.49
N ASN A 318 15.61 -9.51 27.96
CA ASN A 318 16.90 -9.09 27.39
C ASN A 318 16.69 -8.25 26.12
N VAL A 319 15.83 -8.69 25.18
CA VAL A 319 15.53 -7.97 23.93
C VAL A 319 14.91 -6.58 24.22
N TYR A 320 13.86 -6.51 25.02
CA TYR A 320 13.24 -5.22 25.38
C TYR A 320 14.16 -4.33 26.23
N GLY A 321 15.08 -4.90 27.01
CA GLY A 321 16.18 -4.16 27.63
C GLY A 321 17.11 -3.51 26.61
N GLY A 322 17.43 -4.21 25.52
CA GLY A 322 18.16 -3.66 24.37
C GLY A 322 17.41 -2.52 23.67
N ILE A 323 16.10 -2.66 23.45
CA ILE A 323 15.26 -1.61 22.87
C ILE A 323 15.23 -0.37 23.78
N ALA A 324 15.09 -0.55 25.10
CA ALA A 324 15.12 0.54 26.07
C ALA A 324 16.48 1.28 26.11
N LEU A 325 17.59 0.57 25.89
CA LEU A 325 18.91 1.19 25.71
C LEU A 325 19.00 1.95 24.37
N LEU A 326 18.46 1.41 23.27
CA LEU A 326 18.42 2.08 21.97
C LEU A 326 17.61 3.38 22.01
N TRP A 327 16.47 3.36 22.70
CA TRP A 327 15.61 4.51 23.00
C TRP A 327 16.33 5.66 23.73
N ILE A 328 17.40 5.36 24.50
CA ILE A 328 18.25 6.37 25.15
C ILE A 328 19.40 6.76 24.23
N LEU A 329 20.05 5.79 23.59
CA LEU A 329 21.28 5.98 22.82
C LEU A 329 21.05 6.79 21.52
N ALA A 330 20.02 6.47 20.73
CA ALA A 330 19.81 7.10 19.42
C ALA A 330 19.53 8.61 19.52
N PRO A 331 18.68 9.11 20.46
CA PRO A 331 18.53 10.56 20.69
C PRO A 331 19.82 11.25 21.12
N LEU A 332 20.61 10.63 22.00
CA LEU A 332 21.86 11.22 22.50
C LEU A 332 22.90 11.35 21.37
N LEU A 333 23.10 10.31 20.57
CA LEU A 333 24.05 10.34 19.45
C LEU A 333 23.65 11.37 18.38
N TYR A 334 22.35 11.55 18.13
CA TYR A 334 21.86 12.59 17.23
C TYR A 334 22.00 14.00 17.81
N TYR A 335 21.71 14.17 19.10
CA TYR A 335 21.82 15.45 19.81
C TYR A 335 23.27 15.96 19.88
N TYR A 336 24.24 15.08 20.17
CA TYR A 336 25.67 15.39 20.19
C TYR A 336 26.35 15.34 18.79
N ASP A 337 25.56 15.27 17.71
CA ASP A 337 26.01 15.26 16.31
C ASP A 337 27.10 14.21 15.98
N VAL A 338 27.01 13.02 16.59
CA VAL A 338 28.02 11.97 16.41
C VAL A 338 28.01 11.45 14.96
N TRP A 339 29.19 11.47 14.32
CA TRP A 339 29.37 11.28 12.86
C TRP A 339 28.54 12.23 12.00
N ASN A 340 28.32 13.45 12.48
CA ASN A 340 27.51 14.48 11.85
C ASN A 340 26.07 14.04 11.56
N ALA A 341 25.46 13.37 12.55
CA ALA A 341 24.08 12.87 12.53
C ALA A 341 23.05 13.88 11.99
N GLN A 342 23.23 15.17 12.28
CA GLN A 342 22.29 16.23 11.91
C GLN A 342 22.32 16.58 10.41
N SER A 343 23.38 16.19 9.68
CA SER A 343 23.42 16.23 8.21
C SER A 343 22.54 15.16 7.55
N PHE A 344 21.96 14.22 8.31
CA PHE A 344 21.20 13.08 7.80
C PHE A 344 19.78 12.97 8.39
N PRO A 345 18.87 12.21 7.74
CA PRO A 345 17.60 11.83 8.34
C PRO A 345 17.81 11.05 9.66
N TYR A 346 16.93 11.26 10.64
CA TYR A 346 17.04 10.64 11.97
C TYR A 346 17.04 9.10 11.93
N LEU A 347 16.25 8.52 11.02
CA LEU A 347 16.25 7.10 10.67
C LEU A 347 16.31 6.98 9.14
N SER A 348 17.22 6.16 8.61
CA SER A 348 17.31 5.83 7.18
C SER A 348 18.23 4.63 6.96
N ASN A 349 17.95 3.84 5.92
CA ASN A 349 18.77 2.70 5.50
C ASN A 349 19.66 3.04 4.27
N ALA A 350 19.60 4.27 3.76
CA ALA A 350 20.39 4.69 2.60
C ALA A 350 21.83 5.07 2.98
N ILE A 351 22.73 4.98 2.00
CA ILE A 351 24.06 5.59 2.05
C ILE A 351 24.04 6.96 1.37
N PHE A 352 24.79 7.91 1.92
CA PHE A 352 24.77 9.32 1.55
C PHE A 352 26.15 9.83 1.16
N GLN A 353 26.20 10.77 0.22
CA GLN A 353 27.29 11.72 0.07
C GLN A 353 26.97 12.94 0.97
N ARG A 354 27.99 13.55 1.57
CA ARG A 354 27.86 14.76 2.40
C ARG A 354 28.77 15.85 1.85
N PHE A 355 28.28 17.08 1.82
CA PHE A 355 29.00 18.25 1.32
C PHE A 355 29.45 19.16 2.48
N ASP A 356 30.47 20.00 2.24
CA ASP A 356 31.06 20.87 3.28
C ASP A 356 30.09 21.91 3.86
N ASN A 357 29.01 22.23 3.13
CA ASN A 357 27.91 23.08 3.58
C ASN A 357 26.99 22.40 4.63
N GLY A 358 27.22 21.12 4.94
CA GLY A 358 26.45 20.33 5.90
C GLY A 358 25.21 19.62 5.33
N THR A 359 24.90 19.74 4.03
CA THR A 359 23.81 18.97 3.40
C THR A 359 24.28 17.58 2.96
N SER A 360 23.33 16.69 2.66
CA SER A 360 23.60 15.35 2.14
C SER A 360 22.66 14.96 0.99
N GLN A 361 23.14 14.07 0.14
CA GLN A 361 22.45 13.50 -1.02
C GLN A 361 22.61 11.98 -1.00
N VAL A 362 21.68 11.22 -1.60
CA VAL A 362 21.86 9.76 -1.76
C VAL A 362 23.09 9.49 -2.64
N TYR A 363 23.95 8.58 -2.21
CA TYR A 363 25.29 8.39 -2.80
C TYR A 363 25.22 7.94 -4.29
N PRO A 364 25.97 8.56 -5.23
CA PRO A 364 25.91 8.27 -6.67
C PRO A 364 26.69 6.98 -7.04
N GLN A 365 26.12 5.82 -6.71
CA GLN A 365 26.80 4.51 -6.80
C GLN A 365 27.30 4.16 -8.21
N HIS A 366 26.59 4.56 -9.28
CA HIS A 366 26.99 4.24 -10.66
C HIS A 366 28.23 5.01 -11.14
N GLU A 367 28.62 6.12 -10.50
CA GLU A 367 29.76 6.92 -10.92
C GLU A 367 31.10 6.42 -10.35
N VAL A 368 31.06 5.63 -9.27
CA VAL A 368 32.24 5.00 -8.66
C VAL A 368 32.49 3.56 -9.14
N LEU A 369 31.72 3.07 -10.12
CA LEU A 369 31.86 1.74 -10.71
C LEU A 369 32.29 1.83 -12.18
N ASN A 370 33.17 0.92 -12.59
CA ASN A 370 33.60 0.71 -13.97
C ASN A 370 32.55 -0.12 -14.75
N ALA A 371 32.70 -0.21 -16.07
CA ALA A 371 31.79 -0.97 -16.94
C ALA A 371 31.77 -2.49 -16.69
N ASP A 372 32.82 -3.05 -16.09
CA ASP A 372 32.92 -4.44 -15.60
C ASP A 372 32.37 -4.61 -14.16
N ASN A 373 31.73 -3.56 -13.63
CA ASN A 373 31.22 -3.44 -12.26
C ASN A 373 32.30 -3.46 -11.15
N SER A 374 33.59 -3.28 -11.49
CA SER A 374 34.66 -3.10 -10.50
C SER A 374 34.71 -1.66 -9.95
N LEU A 375 35.32 -1.45 -8.79
CA LEU A 375 35.48 -0.10 -8.21
C LEU A 375 36.44 0.79 -9.04
N ASN A 376 36.02 2.03 -9.31
CA ASN A 376 36.89 3.08 -9.82
C ASN A 376 37.46 3.93 -8.68
N TYR A 377 38.73 3.70 -8.33
CA TYR A 377 39.40 4.41 -7.23
C TYR A 377 39.51 5.92 -7.46
N THR A 378 39.80 6.38 -8.68
CA THR A 378 39.90 7.82 -8.99
C THR A 378 38.57 8.54 -8.79
N ARG A 379 37.46 7.94 -9.26
CA ARG A 379 36.11 8.51 -9.04
C ARG A 379 35.70 8.47 -7.57
N LEU A 380 36.11 7.46 -6.80
CA LEU A 380 35.90 7.41 -5.35
C LEU A 380 36.65 8.53 -4.61
N GLU A 381 37.83 8.94 -5.08
CA GLU A 381 38.55 10.09 -4.54
C GLU A 381 37.90 11.44 -4.93
N GLU A 382 37.38 11.57 -6.15
CA GLU A 382 36.64 12.77 -6.61
C GLU A 382 35.29 12.97 -5.91
N ILE A 383 34.52 11.89 -5.73
CA ILE A 383 33.16 11.92 -5.15
C ILE A 383 33.20 11.85 -3.61
N GLY A 384 34.26 11.28 -3.05
CA GLY A 384 34.39 11.01 -1.62
C GLY A 384 33.72 9.71 -1.18
N ARG A 385 34.00 9.30 0.05
CA ARG A 385 33.49 8.04 0.63
C ARG A 385 32.03 8.20 1.10
N PRO A 386 31.19 7.16 0.98
CA PRO A 386 29.82 7.21 1.47
C PRO A 386 29.76 7.32 2.99
N GLN A 387 28.64 7.84 3.49
CA GLN A 387 28.34 8.02 4.90
C GLN A 387 26.97 7.41 5.23
N PHE A 388 26.85 6.88 6.44
CA PHE A 388 25.61 6.32 6.99
C PHE A 388 24.92 7.35 7.90
N ALA A 389 23.59 7.34 7.94
CA ALA A 389 22.85 7.95 9.04
C ALA A 389 23.26 7.29 10.38
N THR A 390 23.49 8.08 11.43
CA THR A 390 24.15 7.62 12.67
C THR A 390 23.45 6.44 13.34
N VAL A 391 22.12 6.37 13.34
CA VAL A 391 21.38 5.22 13.91
C VAL A 391 21.60 3.93 13.09
N TYR A 392 21.79 4.04 11.77
CA TYR A 392 22.11 2.90 10.91
C TYR A 392 23.57 2.44 11.06
N ALA A 393 24.50 3.37 11.26
CA ALA A 393 25.88 3.04 11.63
C ALA A 393 25.95 2.27 12.96
N VAL A 394 25.17 2.73 13.95
CA VAL A 394 25.01 2.07 15.26
C VAL A 394 24.39 0.67 15.12
N ASN A 395 23.42 0.48 14.25
CA ASN A 395 22.82 -0.82 13.94
C ASN A 395 23.87 -1.84 13.46
N TYR A 396 24.69 -1.48 12.46
CA TYR A 396 25.81 -2.32 11.99
C TYR A 396 26.81 -2.66 13.11
N ILE A 397 27.15 -1.70 13.96
CA ILE A 397 28.05 -1.92 15.11
C ILE A 397 27.46 -2.95 16.08
N PHE A 398 26.17 -2.89 16.39
CA PHE A 398 25.52 -3.87 17.27
C PHE A 398 25.39 -5.26 16.63
N ILE A 399 25.16 -5.36 15.32
CA ILE A 399 25.24 -6.64 14.58
C ILE A 399 26.65 -7.24 14.68
N ASN A 400 27.69 -6.42 14.54
CA ASN A 400 29.09 -6.88 14.58
C ASN A 400 29.51 -7.36 15.99
N PHE A 401 29.08 -6.64 17.04
CA PHE A 401 29.20 -7.13 18.42
C PHE A 401 28.45 -8.46 18.60
N ALA A 402 27.24 -8.58 18.04
CA ALA A 402 26.34 -9.70 18.29
C ALA A 402 26.80 -11.04 17.72
N VAL A 403 27.29 -11.07 16.48
CA VAL A 403 27.76 -12.32 15.84
C VAL A 403 28.88 -12.96 16.67
N THR A 404 29.81 -12.15 17.17
CA THR A 404 30.97 -12.61 17.96
C THR A 404 30.64 -12.84 19.43
N ALA A 405 29.76 -12.02 20.02
CA ALA A 405 29.18 -12.28 21.34
C ALA A 405 28.40 -13.59 21.37
N THR A 406 27.71 -13.98 20.29
CA THR A 406 27.01 -15.26 20.19
C THR A 406 28.00 -16.44 20.24
N ILE A 407 29.12 -16.34 19.51
CA ILE A 407 30.18 -17.37 19.54
C ILE A 407 30.75 -17.53 20.95
N THR A 408 31.12 -16.44 21.63
CA THR A 408 31.62 -16.53 23.03
C THR A 408 30.54 -17.02 24.00
N HIS A 409 29.32 -16.52 23.91
CA HIS A 409 28.24 -16.90 24.82
C HIS A 409 27.93 -18.41 24.71
N VAL A 410 27.84 -18.94 23.49
CA VAL A 410 27.68 -20.38 23.26
C VAL A 410 28.89 -21.17 23.76
N ALA A 411 30.12 -20.71 23.51
CA ALA A 411 31.33 -21.40 23.99
C ALA A 411 31.43 -21.45 25.53
N LEU A 412 31.05 -20.38 26.23
CA LEU A 412 31.15 -20.28 27.69
C LEU A 412 30.03 -21.01 28.43
N PHE A 413 28.77 -20.79 28.05
CA PHE A 413 27.61 -21.35 28.74
C PHE A 413 27.28 -22.77 28.23
N TYR A 414 27.20 -22.97 26.92
CA TYR A 414 26.75 -24.24 26.32
C TYR A 414 27.90 -25.17 25.90
N GLY A 415 29.15 -24.67 25.83
CA GLY A 415 30.32 -25.43 25.34
C GLY A 415 30.60 -26.75 26.09
N LYS A 416 30.29 -26.82 27.39
CA LYS A 416 30.37 -28.09 28.16
C LYS A 416 29.39 -29.13 27.62
N SER A 417 28.14 -28.74 27.38
CA SER A 417 27.06 -29.60 26.87
C SER A 417 27.34 -30.01 25.42
N ILE A 418 27.85 -29.10 24.59
CA ILE A 418 28.31 -29.41 23.23
C ILE A 418 29.43 -30.46 23.27
N TRP A 419 30.43 -30.32 24.13
CA TRP A 419 31.53 -31.29 24.27
C TRP A 419 31.06 -32.66 24.78
N GLN A 420 30.11 -32.69 25.70
CA GLN A 420 29.47 -33.92 26.17
C GLN A 420 28.68 -34.61 25.03
N ASN A 421 27.87 -33.86 24.28
CA ASN A 421 27.09 -34.39 23.15
C ASN A 421 27.99 -34.84 22.00
N PHE A 422 29.10 -34.15 21.74
CA PHE A 422 30.11 -34.57 20.75
C PHE A 422 30.77 -35.91 21.15
N LYS A 423 31.11 -36.11 22.43
CA LYS A 423 31.59 -37.39 22.94
C LYS A 423 30.52 -38.49 22.88
N ARG A 424 29.27 -38.17 23.25
CA ARG A 424 28.12 -39.10 23.24
C ARG A 424 27.62 -39.42 21.82
N SER A 425 27.94 -38.60 20.82
CA SER A 425 27.46 -38.74 19.43
C SER A 425 27.74 -40.12 18.80
N LYS A 426 28.79 -40.84 19.24
CA LYS A 426 29.10 -42.20 18.78
C LYS A 426 28.34 -43.31 19.51
N THR A 427 27.69 -43.01 20.62
CA THR A 427 27.11 -43.97 21.59
C THR A 427 25.63 -43.69 21.89
N PHE A 428 25.02 -42.71 21.21
CA PHE A 428 23.59 -42.35 21.32
C PHE A 428 22.62 -43.49 20.94
N LYS A 429 23.13 -44.61 20.42
CA LYS A 429 22.35 -45.84 20.18
C LYS A 429 22.19 -46.73 21.41
N ASP A 430 23.14 -46.68 22.36
CA ASP A 430 23.36 -47.79 23.29
C ASP A 430 22.97 -47.44 24.75
N ASN A 431 22.95 -46.15 25.11
CA ASN A 431 22.61 -45.69 26.47
C ASN A 431 21.22 -45.01 26.51
N GLY A 432 20.25 -45.63 27.19
CA GLY A 432 18.82 -45.28 27.17
C GLY A 432 18.34 -44.04 27.96
N GLU A 433 19.12 -42.97 28.01
CA GLU A 433 18.82 -41.69 28.69
C GLU A 433 18.63 -40.55 27.67
N THR A 434 17.72 -39.57 27.78
CA THR A 434 16.60 -39.31 28.72
C THR A 434 15.59 -38.38 28.02
N ASP A 435 14.79 -38.91 27.09
CA ASP A 435 13.62 -38.21 26.49
C ASP A 435 12.60 -39.25 25.99
N ILE A 436 11.30 -39.04 26.25
CA ILE A 436 10.22 -39.87 25.69
C ILE A 436 10.17 -39.76 24.15
N HIS A 437 10.47 -38.57 23.60
CA HIS A 437 10.37 -38.35 22.18
C HIS A 437 11.46 -39.10 21.39
N MET A 438 12.68 -39.18 21.93
CA MET A 438 13.77 -40.02 21.40
C MET A 438 13.41 -41.52 21.46
N LYS A 439 12.84 -41.99 22.58
CA LYS A 439 12.43 -43.40 22.74
C LYS A 439 11.41 -43.83 21.67
N LEU A 440 10.40 -43.01 21.39
CA LEU A 440 9.41 -43.27 20.33
C LEU A 440 10.04 -43.23 18.93
N MET A 441 10.94 -42.28 18.68
CA MET A 441 11.56 -42.10 17.37
C MET A 441 12.56 -43.20 16.99
N ALA A 442 13.05 -43.99 17.96
CA ALA A 442 13.89 -45.16 17.72
C ALA A 442 13.21 -46.27 16.89
N ALA A 443 11.88 -46.24 16.75
CA ALA A 443 11.14 -47.14 15.85
C ALA A 443 11.39 -46.86 14.36
N TYR A 444 11.91 -45.68 13.99
CA TYR A 444 12.09 -45.28 12.60
C TYR A 444 13.54 -45.39 12.12
N PRO A 445 13.78 -45.88 10.88
CA PRO A 445 15.11 -45.98 10.33
C PRO A 445 15.64 -44.58 10.00
N GLU A 446 16.64 -44.14 10.76
CA GLU A 446 17.27 -42.82 10.62
C GLU A 446 17.83 -42.53 9.21
N VAL A 447 17.96 -41.25 8.87
CA VAL A 447 18.57 -40.76 7.63
C VAL A 447 20.06 -41.11 7.62
N PRO A 448 20.55 -41.88 6.62
CA PRO A 448 21.96 -42.20 6.50
C PRO A 448 22.81 -40.94 6.30
N SER A 449 23.92 -40.81 7.03
CA SER A 449 24.80 -39.63 6.91
C SER A 449 25.31 -39.37 5.49
N TRP A 450 25.39 -40.42 4.65
CA TRP A 450 25.78 -40.27 3.24
C TRP A 450 24.76 -39.51 2.38
N TRP A 451 23.46 -39.47 2.75
CA TRP A 451 22.48 -38.61 2.06
C TRP A 451 22.85 -37.13 2.23
N TYR A 452 23.20 -36.74 3.46
CA TYR A 452 23.65 -35.38 3.76
C TYR A 452 25.00 -35.07 3.11
N TYR A 453 25.98 -35.98 3.16
CA TYR A 453 27.27 -35.76 2.48
C TYR A 453 27.12 -35.68 0.96
N PHE A 454 26.22 -36.47 0.34
CA PHE A 454 25.92 -36.38 -1.08
C PHE A 454 25.33 -35.02 -1.45
N VAL A 455 24.32 -34.55 -0.71
CA VAL A 455 23.69 -33.23 -0.92
C VAL A 455 24.68 -32.08 -0.66
N PHE A 456 25.56 -32.20 0.34
CA PHE A 456 26.61 -31.22 0.62
C PHE A 456 27.62 -31.12 -0.54
N ILE A 457 28.15 -32.25 -1.01
CA ILE A 457 29.16 -32.30 -2.08
C ILE A 457 28.56 -31.90 -3.43
N SER A 458 27.35 -32.36 -3.76
CA SER A 458 26.66 -31.95 -4.99
C SER A 458 26.28 -30.47 -4.96
N GLY A 459 25.85 -29.94 -3.82
CA GLY A 459 25.63 -28.51 -3.61
C GLY A 459 26.90 -27.68 -3.78
N ILE A 460 28.03 -28.10 -3.22
CA ILE A 460 29.33 -27.44 -3.42
C ILE A 460 29.70 -27.42 -4.91
N GLY A 461 29.67 -28.57 -5.59
CA GLY A 461 29.99 -28.66 -7.02
C GLY A 461 29.08 -27.81 -7.90
N LEU A 462 27.78 -27.80 -7.58
CA LEU A 462 26.77 -26.97 -8.25
C LEU A 462 27.07 -25.47 -8.09
N ASN A 463 27.30 -24.98 -6.86
CA ASN A 463 27.62 -23.57 -6.63
C ASN A 463 28.96 -23.14 -7.26
N ILE A 464 29.97 -24.01 -7.31
CA ILE A 464 31.23 -23.73 -8.03
C ILE A 464 30.96 -23.60 -9.54
N GLY A 465 30.16 -24.49 -10.13
CA GLY A 465 29.78 -24.40 -11.54
C GLY A 465 29.00 -23.11 -11.86
N ILE A 466 28.04 -22.74 -11.01
CA ILE A 466 27.21 -21.55 -11.16
C ILE A 466 28.02 -20.26 -11.02
N ALA A 467 29.01 -20.19 -10.11
CA ALA A 467 29.84 -19.00 -9.95
C ALA A 467 30.53 -18.60 -11.27
N TYR A 468 31.03 -19.59 -12.03
CA TYR A 468 31.56 -19.35 -13.37
C TYR A 468 30.48 -19.14 -14.44
N ALA A 469 29.39 -19.93 -14.42
CA ALA A 469 28.33 -19.83 -15.44
C ALA A 469 27.51 -18.52 -15.36
N ASN A 470 27.43 -17.90 -14.18
CA ASN A 470 26.81 -16.60 -13.94
C ASN A 470 27.81 -15.43 -13.98
N HIS A 471 29.07 -15.68 -14.37
CA HIS A 471 30.15 -14.69 -14.40
C HIS A 471 30.34 -13.90 -13.08
N SER A 472 30.06 -14.52 -11.92
CA SER A 472 29.88 -13.80 -10.65
C SER A 472 31.16 -13.23 -10.01
N GLN A 473 32.29 -13.27 -10.73
CA GLN A 473 33.62 -12.82 -10.30
C GLN A 473 34.19 -13.58 -9.07
N LEU A 474 33.43 -14.50 -8.46
CA LEU A 474 33.84 -15.27 -7.29
C LEU A 474 34.61 -16.55 -7.70
N PRO A 475 35.90 -16.70 -7.35
CA PRO A 475 36.66 -17.90 -7.67
C PRO A 475 36.21 -19.13 -6.85
N TRP A 476 36.50 -20.33 -7.37
CA TRP A 476 36.13 -21.62 -6.76
C TRP A 476 36.51 -21.77 -5.28
N TRP A 477 37.67 -21.26 -4.87
CA TRP A 477 38.12 -21.31 -3.48
C TRP A 477 37.33 -20.35 -2.58
N GLY A 478 36.77 -19.27 -3.12
CA GLY A 478 35.89 -18.33 -2.42
C GLY A 478 34.55 -18.98 -2.07
N VAL A 479 33.99 -19.78 -3.00
CA VAL A 479 32.80 -20.62 -2.75
C VAL A 479 33.06 -21.60 -1.60
N LEU A 480 34.22 -22.29 -1.61
CA LEU A 480 34.60 -23.20 -0.53
C LEU A 480 34.81 -22.48 0.81
N LEU A 481 35.42 -21.30 0.80
CA LEU A 481 35.66 -20.50 2.02
C LEU A 481 34.35 -20.01 2.64
N ALA A 482 33.41 -19.50 1.83
CA ALA A 482 32.09 -19.09 2.30
C ALA A 482 31.33 -20.26 2.97
N ILE A 483 31.31 -21.42 2.30
CA ILE A 483 30.66 -22.64 2.82
C ILE A 483 31.39 -23.16 4.07
N ALA A 484 32.71 -23.07 4.17
CA ALA A 484 33.47 -23.46 5.35
C ALA A 484 33.16 -22.57 6.57
N ILE A 485 33.15 -21.24 6.39
CA ILE A 485 32.74 -20.27 7.43
C ILE A 485 31.31 -20.58 7.88
N SER A 486 30.40 -20.80 6.92
CA SER A 486 29.01 -21.16 7.18
C SER A 486 28.91 -22.45 8.00
N THR A 487 29.63 -23.50 7.62
CA THR A 487 29.63 -24.81 8.29
C THR A 487 30.10 -24.71 9.74
N VAL A 488 31.18 -23.96 10.01
CA VAL A 488 31.71 -23.78 11.37
C VAL A 488 30.75 -22.97 12.25
N LEU A 489 30.17 -21.88 11.72
CA LEU A 489 29.31 -20.97 12.50
C LEU A 489 27.84 -21.44 12.57
N SER A 490 27.43 -22.43 11.77
CA SER A 490 26.08 -23.01 11.83
C SER A 490 25.76 -23.69 13.15
N LEU A 491 26.75 -24.24 13.87
CA LEU A 491 26.49 -24.82 15.19
C LEU A 491 26.13 -23.74 16.23
N PRO A 492 26.96 -22.74 16.55
CA PRO A 492 26.63 -21.76 17.58
C PRO A 492 25.42 -20.89 17.23
N LEU A 493 25.27 -20.48 15.96
CA LEU A 493 24.17 -19.59 15.58
C LEU A 493 22.81 -20.30 15.58
N ASN A 494 22.72 -21.53 15.08
CA ASN A 494 21.46 -22.27 15.15
C ASN A 494 21.19 -22.86 16.54
N LEU A 495 22.22 -23.07 17.38
CA LEU A 495 22.02 -23.48 18.78
C LEU A 495 21.39 -22.36 19.61
N ILE A 496 21.80 -21.11 19.47
CA ILE A 496 21.14 -20.03 20.21
C ILE A 496 19.68 -19.88 19.75
N THR A 497 19.40 -19.94 18.45
CA THR A 497 18.03 -19.93 17.90
C THR A 497 17.18 -21.10 18.40
N ALA A 498 17.74 -22.31 18.51
CA ALA A 498 17.04 -23.50 19.01
C ALA A 498 16.60 -23.38 20.48
N VAL A 499 17.30 -22.57 21.28
CA VAL A 499 16.99 -22.30 22.69
C VAL A 499 16.11 -21.05 22.84
N THR A 500 16.45 -19.95 22.17
CA THR A 500 15.82 -18.64 22.40
C THR A 500 14.66 -18.30 21.46
N GLY A 501 14.55 -18.99 20.33
CA GLY A 501 13.68 -18.60 19.22
C GLY A 501 14.20 -17.45 18.36
N TYR A 502 15.36 -16.87 18.68
CA TYR A 502 15.97 -15.75 17.95
C TYR A 502 17.43 -16.02 17.55
N GLY A 503 17.83 -15.55 16.37
CA GLY A 503 19.16 -15.76 15.80
C GLY A 503 19.74 -14.53 15.11
N PHE A 504 21.03 -14.62 14.75
CA PHE A 504 21.76 -13.56 14.03
C PHE A 504 22.21 -14.01 12.65
N GLY A 505 22.11 -13.11 11.67
CA GLY A 505 22.59 -13.35 10.31
C GLY A 505 24.10 -13.15 10.16
N LEU A 506 24.74 -14.03 9.38
CA LEU A 506 26.16 -13.94 9.02
C LEU A 506 26.47 -12.87 7.94
N ASN A 507 25.45 -12.17 7.45
CA ASN A 507 25.52 -11.21 6.34
C ASN A 507 26.76 -10.28 6.43
N VAL A 508 26.77 -9.37 7.39
CA VAL A 508 27.83 -8.34 7.53
C VAL A 508 29.21 -8.96 7.73
N PHE A 509 29.31 -10.04 8.50
CA PHE A 509 30.57 -10.74 8.77
C PHE A 509 31.15 -11.41 7.51
N THR A 510 30.30 -12.00 6.67
CA THR A 510 30.71 -12.67 5.43
C THR A 510 30.99 -11.67 4.30
N GLU A 511 30.22 -10.57 4.21
CA GLU A 511 30.51 -9.42 3.36
C GLU A 511 31.87 -8.78 3.71
N MET A 512 32.15 -8.58 5.00
CA MET A 512 33.44 -8.07 5.47
C MET A 512 34.60 -8.99 5.11
N ILE A 513 34.48 -10.31 5.36
CA ILE A 513 35.54 -11.27 5.03
C ILE A 513 35.80 -11.29 3.51
N CYS A 514 34.75 -11.31 2.69
CA CYS A 514 34.94 -11.25 1.24
C CYS A 514 35.58 -9.93 0.82
N GLY A 515 35.16 -8.80 1.39
CA GLY A 515 35.68 -7.48 1.06
C GLY A 515 37.16 -7.26 1.44
N PHE A 516 37.68 -7.98 2.43
CA PHE A 516 39.11 -7.96 2.75
C PHE A 516 39.97 -8.83 1.81
N ILE A 517 39.41 -9.91 1.25
CA ILE A 517 40.15 -10.88 0.44
C ILE A 517 39.98 -10.61 -1.06
N LEU A 518 38.82 -10.08 -1.46
CA LEU A 518 38.43 -9.70 -2.83
C LEU A 518 37.81 -8.29 -2.82
N PRO A 519 38.57 -7.23 -2.45
CA PRO A 519 38.12 -5.85 -2.58
C PRO A 519 37.88 -5.49 -4.06
N GLY A 520 36.99 -4.52 -4.31
CA GLY A 520 36.71 -4.02 -5.65
C GLY A 520 35.59 -4.77 -6.40
N TYR A 521 35.13 -5.92 -5.90
CA TYR A 521 34.19 -6.81 -6.62
C TYR A 521 32.84 -6.97 -5.88
N PRO A 522 31.84 -6.09 -6.12
CA PRO A 522 30.54 -6.15 -5.44
C PRO A 522 29.75 -7.42 -5.75
N ILE A 523 29.79 -7.93 -7.00
CA ILE A 523 29.06 -9.14 -7.40
C ILE A 523 29.63 -10.37 -6.70
N ALA A 524 30.96 -10.52 -6.64
CA ALA A 524 31.61 -11.60 -5.89
C ALA A 524 31.27 -11.55 -4.40
N ASN A 525 31.22 -10.35 -3.82
CA ASN A 525 30.84 -10.14 -2.42
C ASN A 525 29.39 -10.59 -2.14
N MET A 526 28.44 -10.24 -3.01
CA MET A 526 27.06 -10.73 -2.93
C MET A 526 26.99 -12.27 -2.96
N TYR A 527 27.67 -12.92 -3.90
CA TYR A 527 27.65 -14.40 -3.99
C TYR A 527 28.27 -15.05 -2.74
N PHE A 528 29.39 -14.52 -2.25
CA PHE A 528 30.04 -14.99 -1.02
C PHE A 528 29.13 -14.83 0.21
N LYS A 529 28.46 -13.68 0.35
CA LYS A 529 27.46 -13.40 1.39
C LYS A 529 26.35 -14.44 1.40
N THR A 530 25.70 -14.70 0.26
CA THR A 530 24.63 -15.70 0.20
C THR A 530 25.14 -17.10 0.54
N LEU A 531 26.31 -17.49 0.03
CA LEU A 531 26.91 -18.79 0.34
C LEU A 531 27.33 -18.92 1.82
N GLY A 532 27.67 -17.82 2.48
CA GLY A 532 27.99 -17.77 3.90
C GLY A 532 26.75 -17.75 4.82
N TYR A 533 25.75 -16.94 4.49
CA TYR A 533 24.55 -16.75 5.31
C TYR A 533 23.42 -17.74 5.02
N ASN A 534 22.97 -17.87 3.76
CA ASN A 534 21.80 -18.68 3.42
C ASN A 534 22.04 -20.16 3.74
N THR A 535 23.24 -20.66 3.46
CA THR A 535 23.71 -21.99 3.84
C THR A 535 23.55 -22.26 5.35
N MET A 536 23.86 -21.30 6.22
CA MET A 536 23.72 -21.43 7.67
C MET A 536 22.26 -21.39 8.11
N SER A 537 21.47 -20.48 7.54
CA SER A 537 20.05 -20.35 7.83
C SER A 537 19.27 -21.60 7.43
N GLN A 538 19.54 -22.14 6.24
CA GLN A 538 18.91 -23.38 5.74
C GLN A 538 19.36 -24.63 6.53
N ALA A 539 20.58 -24.63 7.08
CA ALA A 539 20.99 -25.65 8.04
C ALA A 539 20.17 -25.60 9.36
N GLY A 540 19.76 -24.40 9.77
CA GLY A 540 18.86 -24.16 10.89
C GLY A 540 17.42 -24.60 10.62
N ILE A 541 16.85 -24.16 9.49
CA ILE A 541 15.48 -24.50 9.07
C ILE A 541 15.31 -26.03 8.97
N MET A 542 16.26 -26.75 8.36
CA MET A 542 16.17 -28.21 8.33
C MET A 542 16.33 -28.86 9.72
N ALA A 543 17.11 -28.27 10.64
CA ALA A 543 17.14 -28.76 12.03
C ALA A 543 15.79 -28.53 12.73
N GLN A 544 15.11 -27.42 12.44
CA GLN A 544 13.77 -27.10 12.95
C GLN A 544 12.70 -28.06 12.43
N ASP A 545 12.65 -28.33 11.12
CA ASP A 545 11.72 -29.30 10.52
C ASP A 545 11.97 -30.73 11.02
N LEU A 546 13.24 -31.11 11.19
CA LEU A 546 13.60 -32.39 11.83
C LEU A 546 13.14 -32.45 13.29
N LYS A 547 13.15 -31.33 14.04
CA LYS A 547 12.58 -31.26 15.39
C LYS A 547 11.04 -31.35 15.38
N ILE A 548 10.36 -30.69 14.43
CA ILE A 548 8.89 -30.80 14.27
C ILE A 548 8.48 -32.23 13.92
N GLY A 549 9.18 -32.87 12.97
CA GLY A 549 9.01 -34.29 12.67
C GLY A 549 9.31 -35.20 13.86
N HIS A 550 10.30 -34.85 14.70
CA HIS A 550 10.63 -35.54 15.95
C HIS A 550 9.50 -35.41 16.99
N TYR A 551 8.88 -34.24 17.15
CA TYR A 551 7.74 -34.04 18.05
C TYR A 551 6.46 -34.74 17.59
N LEU A 552 6.24 -34.83 16.27
CA LEU A 552 5.01 -35.35 15.64
C LEU A 552 5.15 -36.78 15.07
N LYS A 553 6.27 -37.45 15.35
CA LYS A 553 6.53 -38.87 15.03
C LYS A 553 6.49 -39.22 13.54
N VAL A 554 7.05 -38.33 12.72
CA VAL A 554 7.27 -38.54 11.29
C VAL A 554 8.62 -39.24 11.07
N PRO A 555 8.70 -40.30 10.23
CA PRO A 555 9.98 -40.94 9.90
C PRO A 555 10.99 -39.93 9.32
N PRO A 556 12.20 -39.77 9.89
CA PRO A 556 13.14 -38.70 9.49
C PRO A 556 13.51 -38.67 8.00
N ARG A 557 13.53 -39.83 7.34
CA ARG A 557 13.77 -39.94 5.88
C ARG A 557 12.70 -39.28 5.05
N LEU A 558 11.46 -39.26 5.52
CA LEU A 558 10.34 -38.64 4.83
C LEU A 558 10.37 -37.12 5.02
N THR A 559 10.65 -36.62 6.23
CA THR A 559 10.93 -35.20 6.50
C THR A 559 12.01 -34.68 5.54
N PHE A 560 13.15 -35.38 5.44
CA PHE A 560 14.25 -35.02 4.53
C PHE A 560 13.83 -34.94 3.06
N ILE A 561 13.02 -35.88 2.57
CA ILE A 561 12.54 -35.88 1.18
C ILE A 561 11.52 -34.77 0.93
N HIS A 562 10.57 -34.55 1.84
CA HIS A 562 9.54 -33.51 1.68
C HIS A 562 10.13 -32.11 1.71
N GLN A 563 11.13 -31.89 2.57
CA GLN A 563 11.89 -30.64 2.62
C GLN A 563 12.57 -30.36 1.27
N ILE A 564 13.37 -31.30 0.75
CA ILE A 564 14.05 -31.13 -0.56
C ILE A 564 13.05 -30.87 -1.70
N VAL A 565 11.90 -31.55 -1.72
CA VAL A 565 10.84 -31.31 -2.71
C VAL A 565 10.28 -29.89 -2.59
N GLY A 566 9.97 -29.45 -1.36
CA GLY A 566 9.52 -28.08 -1.06
C GLY A 566 10.52 -27.03 -1.54
N THR A 567 11.80 -27.17 -1.21
CA THR A 567 12.88 -26.25 -1.60
C THR A 567 13.05 -26.14 -3.11
N ILE A 568 12.96 -27.25 -3.85
CA ILE A 568 13.10 -27.24 -5.31
C ILE A 568 11.91 -26.52 -5.96
N ILE A 569 10.68 -26.78 -5.48
CA ILE A 569 9.46 -26.10 -5.95
C ILE A 569 9.53 -24.60 -5.61
N GLY A 570 9.83 -24.28 -4.35
CA GLY A 570 9.96 -22.91 -3.87
C GLY A 570 11.01 -22.13 -4.64
N SER A 571 12.18 -22.73 -4.90
CA SER A 571 13.24 -22.12 -5.74
C SER A 571 12.74 -21.76 -7.15
N LEU A 572 11.98 -22.66 -7.78
CA LEU A 572 11.46 -22.44 -9.13
C LEU A 572 10.43 -21.30 -9.17
N PHE A 573 9.46 -21.29 -8.25
CA PHE A 573 8.43 -20.24 -8.21
C PHE A 573 8.96 -18.90 -7.70
N ASN A 574 9.88 -18.90 -6.71
CA ASN A 574 10.63 -17.71 -6.29
C ASN A 574 11.40 -17.09 -7.47
N TYR A 575 12.03 -17.89 -8.35
CA TYR A 575 12.64 -17.36 -9.57
C TYR A 575 11.60 -16.75 -10.54
N ILE A 576 10.53 -17.50 -10.86
CA ILE A 576 9.51 -17.07 -11.82
C ILE A 576 8.87 -15.74 -11.40
N VAL A 577 8.49 -15.61 -10.13
CA VAL A 577 7.87 -14.38 -9.60
C VAL A 577 8.89 -13.25 -9.51
N ASN A 578 10.14 -13.50 -9.09
CA ASN A 578 11.19 -12.48 -9.07
C ASN A 578 11.42 -11.88 -10.46
N ALA A 579 11.70 -12.72 -11.46
CA ALA A 579 11.97 -12.29 -12.84
C ALA A 579 10.78 -11.57 -13.48
N SER A 580 9.55 -12.03 -13.20
CA SER A 580 8.32 -11.39 -13.71
C SER A 580 8.09 -9.99 -13.12
N ILE A 581 8.39 -9.78 -11.84
CA ILE A 581 8.20 -8.48 -11.17
C ILE A 581 9.34 -7.51 -11.52
N THR A 582 10.60 -7.96 -11.47
CA THR A 582 11.78 -7.14 -11.79
C THR A 582 11.75 -6.62 -13.24
N SER A 583 11.44 -7.48 -14.22
CA SER A 583 11.36 -7.06 -15.62
C SER A 583 10.17 -6.14 -15.91
N SER A 584 9.02 -6.35 -15.25
CA SER A 584 7.77 -5.61 -15.55
C SER A 584 7.50 -4.38 -14.67
N LYS A 585 8.29 -4.15 -13.62
CA LYS A 585 8.19 -3.01 -12.69
C LYS A 585 9.51 -2.28 -12.48
N ARG A 586 10.52 -2.53 -13.32
CA ARG A 586 11.91 -2.04 -13.20
C ARG A 586 12.03 -0.58 -12.76
N ASP A 587 11.32 0.33 -13.45
CA ASP A 587 11.39 1.77 -13.22
C ASP A 587 10.92 2.19 -11.81
N VAL A 588 10.01 1.43 -11.21
CA VAL A 588 9.50 1.67 -9.84
C VAL A 588 10.42 1.05 -8.80
N LEU A 589 11.01 -0.10 -9.11
CA LEU A 589 11.90 -0.84 -8.21
C LEU A 589 13.31 -0.24 -8.10
N LEU A 590 13.63 0.76 -8.92
CA LEU A 590 14.82 1.60 -8.76
C LEU A 590 14.66 2.63 -7.61
N ASP A 591 13.43 2.99 -7.22
CA ASP A 591 13.19 3.85 -6.05
C ASP A 591 12.96 2.98 -4.79
N PRO A 592 13.74 3.16 -3.71
CA PRO A 592 13.59 2.38 -2.48
C PRO A 592 12.25 2.62 -1.75
N VAL A 593 11.65 3.81 -1.94
CA VAL A 593 10.29 4.15 -1.49
C VAL A 593 9.27 3.64 -2.51
N GLY A 594 9.58 3.76 -3.81
CA GLY A 594 8.78 3.21 -4.90
C GLY A 594 7.45 3.94 -5.07
N ASN A 595 6.38 3.16 -5.24
CA ASN A 595 5.00 3.65 -5.24
C ASN A 595 4.12 2.82 -4.30
N GLN A 596 2.84 3.19 -4.22
CA GLN A 596 1.85 2.57 -3.32
C GLN A 596 1.71 1.04 -3.46
N PHE A 597 2.07 0.46 -4.61
CA PHE A 597 1.96 -0.96 -4.90
C PHE A 597 3.28 -1.73 -4.90
N TRP A 598 4.43 -1.07 -5.11
CA TRP A 598 5.73 -1.72 -5.36
C TRP A 598 6.90 -0.84 -4.88
N ASN A 599 7.93 -1.42 -4.27
CA ASN A 599 9.12 -0.67 -3.84
C ASN A 599 10.46 -1.43 -4.00
N GLY A 600 11.54 -0.66 -4.17
CA GLY A 600 12.91 -1.17 -4.36
C GLY A 600 13.71 -1.45 -3.09
N ASN A 601 13.11 -1.33 -1.90
CA ASN A 601 13.84 -1.32 -0.61
C ASN A 601 14.74 -2.55 -0.40
N THR A 602 14.25 -3.77 -0.68
CA THR A 602 15.02 -5.00 -0.47
C THR A 602 16.21 -5.12 -1.46
N PRO A 603 16.03 -4.98 -2.79
CA PRO A 603 17.16 -4.89 -3.72
C PRO A 603 18.14 -3.75 -3.41
N GLN A 604 17.65 -2.55 -3.05
CA GLN A 604 18.51 -1.41 -2.71
C GLN A 604 19.37 -1.71 -1.47
N THR A 605 18.82 -2.39 -0.46
CA THR A 605 19.55 -2.76 0.76
C THR A 605 20.69 -3.72 0.45
N ILE A 606 20.45 -4.72 -0.43
CA ILE A 606 21.52 -5.61 -0.92
C ILE A 606 22.56 -4.84 -1.73
N ASN A 607 22.14 -4.00 -2.67
CA ASN A 607 23.06 -3.23 -3.51
C ASN A 607 23.94 -2.26 -2.69
N SER A 608 23.34 -1.51 -1.76
CA SER A 608 24.06 -0.56 -0.90
C SER A 608 25.08 -1.26 0.00
N ALA A 609 24.77 -2.46 0.49
CA ALA A 609 25.70 -3.29 1.22
C ALA A 609 26.83 -3.85 0.32
N ALA A 610 26.50 -4.31 -0.90
CA ALA A 610 27.48 -4.80 -1.88
C ALA A 610 28.48 -3.73 -2.33
N VAL A 611 28.03 -2.49 -2.56
CA VAL A 611 28.90 -1.36 -2.88
C VAL A 611 29.79 -1.00 -1.68
N THR A 612 29.24 -0.98 -0.46
CA THR A 612 30.01 -0.59 0.74
C THR A 612 31.05 -1.63 1.15
N TRP A 613 30.65 -2.90 1.28
CA TRP A 613 31.51 -3.98 1.77
C TRP A 613 32.29 -4.70 0.66
N GLY A 614 31.79 -4.70 -0.59
CA GLY A 614 32.40 -5.39 -1.73
C GLY A 614 33.20 -4.47 -2.64
N ALA A 615 32.56 -3.45 -3.24
CA ALA A 615 33.26 -2.54 -4.15
C ALA A 615 34.28 -1.67 -3.41
N ILE A 616 33.84 -0.81 -2.50
CA ILE A 616 34.70 0.11 -1.73
C ILE A 616 35.60 -0.68 -0.77
N GLY A 617 35.01 -1.67 -0.09
CA GLY A 617 35.73 -2.62 0.74
C GLY A 617 36.03 -2.12 2.16
N PRO A 618 36.28 -3.04 3.12
CA PRO A 618 36.24 -2.69 4.53
C PRO A 618 37.42 -1.81 4.97
N MET A 619 38.57 -1.90 4.30
CA MET A 619 39.74 -1.08 4.64
C MET A 619 39.54 0.40 4.25
N ALA A 620 38.91 0.68 3.10
CA ALA A 620 38.66 2.05 2.66
C ALA A 620 37.50 2.72 3.43
N MET A 621 36.50 1.94 3.83
CA MET A 621 35.32 2.42 4.56
C MET A 621 35.52 2.45 6.09
N PHE A 622 36.17 1.44 6.66
CA PHE A 622 36.26 1.18 8.11
C PHE A 622 37.72 1.05 8.61
N GLY A 623 38.72 1.47 7.83
CA GLY A 623 40.12 1.50 8.26
C GLY A 623 40.40 2.48 9.40
N PRO A 624 41.64 2.50 9.95
CA PRO A 624 42.02 3.37 11.07
C PRO A 624 41.81 4.86 10.78
N ASP A 625 42.08 5.28 9.53
CA ASP A 625 41.96 6.67 9.06
C ASP A 625 40.51 7.01 8.61
N THR A 626 39.50 6.36 9.19
CA THR A 626 38.08 6.62 8.91
C THR A 626 37.27 6.83 10.18
N GLN A 627 36.22 7.64 10.08
CA GLN A 627 35.30 7.91 11.20
C GLN A 627 34.59 6.65 11.73
N TYR A 628 34.52 5.58 10.92
CA TYR A 628 33.81 4.35 11.21
C TYR A 628 34.74 3.19 11.64
N TYR A 629 36.01 3.44 11.98
CA TYR A 629 36.99 2.42 12.40
C TYR A 629 36.48 1.44 13.49
N ILE A 630 35.56 1.91 14.34
CA ILE A 630 34.90 1.12 15.39
C ILE A 630 34.12 -0.10 14.85
N PHE A 631 33.67 -0.09 13.59
CA PHE A 631 32.93 -1.21 12.98
C PHE A 631 33.75 -2.52 12.94
N LEU A 632 35.07 -2.42 12.73
CA LEU A 632 35.97 -3.57 12.74
C LEU A 632 36.26 -4.02 14.18
N TRP A 633 36.51 -3.06 15.07
CA TRP A 633 36.72 -3.33 16.50
C TRP A 633 35.49 -3.92 17.19
N ALA A 634 34.27 -3.68 16.67
CA ALA A 634 33.05 -4.28 17.20
C ALA A 634 33.08 -5.81 17.18
N PHE A 635 33.68 -6.44 16.16
CA PHE A 635 33.88 -7.89 16.15
C PHE A 635 34.85 -8.36 17.25
N VAL A 636 35.91 -7.59 17.54
CA VAL A 636 36.89 -7.94 18.59
C VAL A 636 36.28 -7.77 19.98
N ILE A 637 35.59 -6.66 20.21
CA ILE A 637 34.93 -6.33 21.48
C ILE A 637 33.75 -7.28 21.76
N GLY A 638 33.00 -7.68 20.72
CA GLY A 638 31.86 -8.58 20.85
C GLY A 638 32.24 -9.93 21.46
N PHE A 639 33.41 -10.49 21.12
CA PHE A 639 33.94 -11.69 21.78
C PHE A 639 34.14 -11.50 23.30
N ALA A 640 34.36 -10.29 23.80
CA ALA A 640 34.54 -10.00 25.22
C ALA A 640 33.23 -9.73 25.97
N LEU A 641 32.18 -9.22 25.32
CA LEU A 641 30.94 -8.78 25.99
C LEU A 641 30.26 -9.85 26.88
N PRO A 642 30.21 -11.15 26.53
CA PRO A 642 29.63 -12.18 27.40
C PRO A 642 30.52 -12.58 28.59
N VAL A 643 31.83 -12.25 28.56
CA VAL A 643 32.81 -12.73 29.55
C VAL A 643 32.51 -12.20 30.97
N PRO A 644 32.20 -10.90 31.20
CA PRO A 644 31.79 -10.40 32.52
C PRO A 644 30.55 -11.11 33.07
N GLY A 645 29.51 -11.33 32.25
CA GLY A 645 28.30 -12.04 32.65
C GLY A 645 28.58 -13.49 33.08
N TYR A 646 29.40 -14.20 32.30
CA TYR A 646 29.85 -15.56 32.64
C TYR A 646 30.69 -15.62 33.92
N LEU A 647 31.60 -14.66 34.12
CA LEU A 647 32.41 -14.59 35.35
C LEU A 647 31.55 -14.25 36.58
N LEU A 648 30.52 -13.42 36.42
CA LEU A 648 29.53 -13.13 37.47
C LEU A 648 28.67 -14.35 37.79
N HIS A 649 28.14 -15.07 36.79
CA HIS A 649 27.45 -16.35 37.00
C HIS A 649 28.35 -17.37 37.70
N ARG A 650 29.62 -17.53 37.28
CA ARG A 650 30.56 -18.45 37.92
C ARG A 650 30.91 -18.07 39.37
N LYS A 651 30.84 -16.78 39.73
CA LYS A 651 31.11 -16.29 41.10
C LYS A 651 29.85 -16.30 41.98
N TYR A 652 28.68 -16.11 41.39
CA TYR A 652 27.38 -15.97 42.06
C TYR A 652 26.29 -16.77 41.30
N PRO A 653 26.37 -18.12 41.27
CA PRO A 653 25.49 -18.94 40.42
C PRO A 653 24.01 -18.77 40.75
N ASN A 654 23.67 -18.58 42.02
CA ASN A 654 22.28 -18.49 42.49
C ASN A 654 21.61 -17.13 42.19
N VAL A 655 22.29 -16.19 41.50
CA VAL A 655 21.76 -14.85 41.20
C VAL A 655 21.04 -14.79 39.84
N GLY A 656 21.13 -15.84 39.01
CA GLY A 656 20.43 -15.90 37.72
C GLY A 656 21.15 -15.18 36.56
N PHE A 657 22.46 -14.93 36.68
CA PHE A 657 23.29 -14.32 35.61
C PHE A 657 23.35 -15.16 34.32
N ASP A 658 23.00 -16.44 34.40
CA ASP A 658 22.71 -17.36 33.28
C ASP A 658 21.57 -16.86 32.39
N LYS A 659 20.54 -16.22 32.96
CA LYS A 659 19.43 -15.61 32.23
C LYS A 659 19.79 -14.26 31.57
N PHE A 660 21.00 -13.74 31.79
CA PHE A 660 21.48 -12.51 31.15
C PHE A 660 22.25 -12.82 29.86
N ASN A 661 21.54 -12.69 28.74
CA ASN A 661 21.99 -13.13 27.43
C ASN A 661 22.33 -11.91 26.56
N ILE A 662 23.62 -11.54 26.60
CA ILE A 662 24.20 -10.43 25.83
C ILE A 662 23.79 -10.46 24.35
N PRO A 663 23.88 -11.58 23.61
CA PRO A 663 23.31 -11.68 22.25
C PRO A 663 21.86 -11.18 22.15
N MET A 664 20.96 -11.58 23.04
CA MET A 664 19.55 -11.13 23.00
C MET A 664 19.40 -9.63 23.30
N VAL A 665 20.22 -9.05 24.20
CA VAL A 665 20.26 -7.60 24.41
C VAL A 665 20.71 -6.87 23.13
N LEU A 666 21.67 -7.44 22.41
CA LEU A 666 22.15 -6.89 21.14
C LEU A 666 21.10 -6.98 20.02
N ILE A 667 20.18 -7.96 20.03
CA ILE A 667 19.02 -7.97 19.10
C ILE A 667 18.17 -6.71 19.30
N GLY A 668 17.82 -6.39 20.55
CA GLY A 668 17.02 -5.20 20.87
C GLY A 668 17.65 -3.89 20.43
N LEU A 669 18.99 -3.83 20.47
CA LEU A 669 19.79 -2.70 19.97
C LEU A 669 19.87 -2.61 18.44
N CYS A 670 19.40 -3.63 17.71
CA CYS A 670 19.37 -3.69 16.24
C CYS A 670 17.96 -3.49 15.63
N VAL A 671 16.93 -3.16 16.44
CA VAL A 671 15.53 -3.06 15.98
C VAL A 671 15.26 -1.87 15.04
N MET A 672 16.12 -0.85 15.03
CA MET A 672 15.99 0.34 14.17
C MET A 672 17.34 0.69 13.52
N PRO A 673 17.37 1.35 12.34
CA PRO A 673 16.25 1.75 11.48
C PRO A 673 15.75 0.59 10.59
N GLY A 674 14.65 0.82 9.86
CA GLY A 674 14.19 -0.05 8.77
C GLY A 674 12.80 -0.67 8.94
N SER A 675 12.10 -0.46 10.06
CA SER A 675 10.76 -0.98 10.32
C SER A 675 9.78 0.09 10.83
N ASN A 676 8.50 -0.27 10.90
CA ASN A 676 7.53 0.32 11.84
C ASN A 676 7.95 -0.02 13.29
N THR A 677 7.57 0.83 14.25
CA THR A 677 7.94 0.70 15.66
C THR A 677 6.75 0.79 16.63
N SER A 678 5.51 0.90 16.12
CA SER A 678 4.32 1.13 16.95
C SER A 678 3.92 -0.05 17.83
N TRP A 679 4.34 -1.25 17.46
CA TRP A 679 4.07 -2.50 18.17
C TRP A 679 4.78 -2.62 19.52
N ILE A 680 5.90 -1.92 19.74
CA ILE A 680 6.86 -2.18 20.83
C ILE A 680 6.18 -2.19 22.20
N THR A 681 5.42 -1.14 22.54
CA THR A 681 4.84 -0.96 23.89
C THR A 681 3.81 -2.03 24.23
N VAL A 682 2.86 -2.28 23.31
CA VAL A 682 1.73 -3.19 23.57
C VAL A 682 2.18 -4.65 23.44
N SER A 683 3.11 -4.96 22.53
CA SER A 683 3.72 -6.28 22.46
C SER A 683 4.47 -6.61 23.77
N PHE A 684 5.19 -5.65 24.38
CA PHE A 684 5.78 -5.82 25.72
C PHE A 684 4.74 -6.08 26.82
N ILE A 685 3.59 -5.39 26.80
CA ILE A 685 2.49 -5.63 27.74
C ILE A 685 1.94 -7.07 27.58
N LEU A 686 1.84 -7.57 26.35
CA LEU A 686 1.46 -8.97 26.08
C LEU A 686 2.49 -9.97 26.63
N VAL A 687 3.79 -9.66 26.61
CA VAL A 687 4.81 -10.49 27.30
C VAL A 687 4.52 -10.58 28.80
N LEU A 688 4.25 -9.45 29.45
CA LEU A 688 3.97 -9.45 30.89
C LEU A 688 2.68 -10.23 31.23
N ILE A 689 1.65 -10.14 30.39
CA ILE A 689 0.41 -10.90 30.57
C ILE A 689 0.63 -12.40 30.34
N PHE A 690 1.19 -12.81 29.20
CA PHE A 690 1.28 -14.22 28.84
C PHE A 690 2.46 -14.96 29.46
N GLN A 691 3.65 -14.35 29.44
CA GLN A 691 4.88 -14.99 29.90
C GLN A 691 5.21 -14.72 31.38
N ALA A 692 4.89 -13.54 31.92
CA ALA A 692 5.13 -13.26 33.35
C ALA A 692 3.95 -13.68 34.25
N TYR A 693 2.70 -13.42 33.85
CA TYR A 693 1.52 -13.76 34.65
C TYR A 693 0.92 -15.14 34.32
N LEU A 694 0.48 -15.39 33.09
CA LEU A 694 -0.25 -16.63 32.75
C LEU A 694 0.64 -17.88 32.81
N LYS A 695 1.86 -17.86 32.23
CA LYS A 695 2.80 -19.00 32.32
C LYS A 695 3.13 -19.38 33.77
N THR A 696 3.24 -18.41 34.70
CA THR A 696 3.66 -18.66 36.08
C THR A 696 2.51 -18.98 37.04
N ARG A 697 1.33 -18.37 36.88
CA ARG A 697 0.16 -18.57 37.75
C ARG A 697 -0.85 -19.58 37.22
N HIS A 698 -0.90 -19.78 35.90
CA HIS A 698 -1.89 -20.60 35.21
C HIS A 698 -1.23 -21.47 34.12
N SER A 699 -0.09 -22.08 34.44
CA SER A 699 0.75 -22.89 33.54
C SER A 699 -0.03 -23.95 32.74
N THR A 700 -1.00 -24.62 33.38
CA THR A 700 -1.87 -25.63 32.74
C THR A 700 -2.85 -25.02 31.73
N TRP A 701 -3.34 -23.80 31.96
CA TRP A 701 -4.13 -23.06 30.98
C TRP A 701 -3.25 -22.58 29.83
N PHE A 702 -2.07 -22.05 30.15
CA PHE A 702 -1.08 -21.56 29.19
C PHE A 702 -0.67 -22.64 28.19
N ALA A 703 -0.26 -23.82 28.67
CA ALA A 703 0.16 -24.95 27.82
C ALA A 703 -0.95 -25.42 26.87
N ARG A 704 -2.19 -25.55 27.38
CA ARG A 704 -3.35 -26.01 26.60
C ARG A 704 -3.82 -24.99 25.56
N HIS A 705 -3.75 -23.69 25.85
CA HIS A 705 -4.39 -22.65 25.03
C HIS A 705 -3.42 -21.71 24.32
N THR A 706 -2.36 -21.19 24.96
CA THR A 706 -1.60 -20.05 24.42
C THR A 706 -0.95 -20.33 23.07
N TYR A 707 -0.38 -21.52 22.87
CA TYR A 707 0.16 -21.92 21.56
C TYR A 707 -0.92 -22.01 20.46
N LEU A 708 -2.12 -22.45 20.82
CA LEU A 708 -3.26 -22.57 19.91
C LEU A 708 -3.91 -21.21 19.63
N ILE A 709 -3.94 -20.31 20.62
CA ILE A 709 -4.33 -18.89 20.48
C ILE A 709 -3.36 -18.21 19.51
N SER A 710 -2.04 -18.35 19.71
CA SER A 710 -1.05 -17.75 18.81
C SER A 710 -1.17 -18.26 17.38
N ALA A 711 -1.43 -19.57 17.20
CA ALA A 711 -1.68 -20.12 15.88
C ALA A 711 -2.98 -19.60 15.24
N ALA A 712 -4.04 -19.39 16.03
CA ALA A 712 -5.33 -18.87 15.55
C ALA A 712 -5.23 -17.39 15.15
N LEU A 713 -4.58 -16.56 15.99
CA LEU A 713 -4.33 -15.15 15.74
C LEU A 713 -3.51 -14.96 14.45
N ASN A 714 -2.31 -15.55 14.39
CA ASN A 714 -1.43 -15.44 13.22
C ASN A 714 -2.12 -15.90 11.92
N SER A 715 -2.89 -16.99 11.98
CA SER A 715 -3.54 -17.53 10.77
C SER A 715 -4.75 -16.71 10.30
N GLY A 716 -5.54 -16.15 11.22
CA GLY A 716 -6.70 -15.33 10.87
C GLY A 716 -6.28 -13.97 10.32
N THR A 717 -5.23 -13.36 10.90
CA THR A 717 -4.63 -12.12 10.38
C THR A 717 -4.03 -12.30 8.98
N SER A 718 -3.31 -13.40 8.70
CA SER A 718 -2.80 -13.68 7.34
C SER A 718 -3.89 -13.77 6.27
N LEU A 719 -5.08 -14.29 6.61
CA LEU A 719 -6.18 -14.39 5.64
C LEU A 719 -6.79 -13.02 5.30
N MET A 720 -6.81 -12.10 6.27
CA MET A 720 -7.34 -10.74 6.08
C MET A 720 -6.38 -9.88 5.24
N ASP A 721 -5.11 -9.87 5.64
CA ASP A 721 -4.06 -9.03 5.05
C ASP A 721 -3.80 -9.32 3.55
N ASP A 722 -3.92 -10.57 3.12
CA ASP A 722 -3.86 -10.92 1.68
C ASP A 722 -5.03 -10.31 0.89
N GLN A 723 -6.26 -10.31 1.44
CA GLN A 723 -7.41 -9.67 0.77
C GLN A 723 -7.26 -8.15 0.68
N VAL A 724 -6.69 -7.53 1.73
CA VAL A 724 -6.35 -6.10 1.77
C VAL A 724 -5.30 -5.71 0.73
N LYS A 725 -4.35 -6.62 0.41
CA LYS A 725 -3.22 -6.36 -0.50
C LYS A 725 -3.45 -6.69 -1.97
N PHE A 726 -4.40 -7.58 -2.24
CA PHE A 726 -4.92 -7.80 -3.60
C PHE A 726 -6.13 -6.92 -3.91
N GLY A 727 -6.75 -6.31 -2.89
CA GLY A 727 -7.53 -5.09 -3.07
C GLY A 727 -6.69 -3.96 -3.65
N GLU A 728 -7.29 -3.13 -4.50
CA GLU A 728 -6.63 -1.97 -5.09
C GLU A 728 -6.45 -0.86 -4.05
N ASN A 729 -5.59 0.12 -4.32
CA ASN A 729 -4.95 0.93 -3.27
C ASN A 729 -5.78 2.10 -2.68
N PHE A 730 -7.06 1.85 -2.46
CA PHE A 730 -7.99 2.50 -1.52
C PHE A 730 -9.04 1.42 -1.23
N PRO A 731 -8.98 0.67 -0.12
CA PRO A 731 -9.64 -1.27 -0.62
C PRO A 731 -11.17 -1.36 -0.67
N ASP A 732 -11.81 -0.20 -0.44
CA ASP A 732 -13.21 0.13 -0.71
C ASP A 732 -13.47 0.57 -2.19
N ILE A 733 -12.42 0.76 -3.00
CA ILE A 733 -12.47 1.23 -4.39
C ILE A 733 -11.90 0.15 -5.33
N GLU A 734 -12.79 -0.67 -5.86
CA GLU A 734 -12.50 -1.63 -6.94
C GLU A 734 -12.64 -0.95 -8.32
N THR A 735 -11.54 -0.79 -9.06
CA THR A 735 -11.60 -0.19 -10.40
C THR A 735 -12.02 -1.22 -11.46
N THR A 736 -13.25 -1.07 -11.95
CA THR A 736 -13.78 -1.91 -13.04
C THR A 736 -13.71 -1.19 -14.38
N SER A 737 -13.19 -1.85 -15.42
CA SER A 737 -13.15 -1.30 -16.79
C SER A 737 -14.52 -1.38 -17.46
N ILE A 738 -15.38 -0.38 -17.25
CA ILE A 738 -16.78 -0.33 -17.69
C ILE A 738 -17.01 0.09 -19.16
N ALA A 739 -15.96 0.30 -19.96
CA ALA A 739 -16.09 0.66 -21.37
C ALA A 739 -14.85 0.24 -22.18
N LYS A 740 -14.97 0.22 -23.51
CA LYS A 740 -13.81 0.25 -24.43
C LYS A 740 -13.19 1.66 -24.34
N PRO A 741 -11.86 1.83 -24.45
CA PRO A 741 -11.27 3.17 -24.51
C PRO A 741 -11.80 3.91 -25.74
N TYR A 742 -12.34 5.12 -25.55
CA TYR A 742 -12.88 5.95 -26.64
C TYR A 742 -11.75 6.42 -27.57
N LEU A 743 -11.43 5.59 -28.55
CA LEU A 743 -10.50 5.89 -29.62
C LEU A 743 -11.16 6.90 -30.55
N ILE A 744 -10.83 8.19 -30.37
CA ILE A 744 -11.05 9.20 -31.39
C ILE A 744 -10.31 8.71 -32.65
N SER A 745 -11.07 8.23 -33.64
CA SER A 745 -10.47 7.68 -34.85
C SER A 745 -9.75 8.81 -35.59
N LYS A 746 -8.53 8.55 -36.07
CA LYS A 746 -7.71 9.52 -36.83
C LYS A 746 -8.37 9.99 -38.14
N GLU A 747 -9.51 9.42 -38.50
CA GLU A 747 -10.32 9.71 -39.69
C GLU A 747 -11.48 10.67 -39.40
N THR A 748 -11.74 11.04 -38.14
CA THR A 748 -12.77 12.03 -37.80
C THR A 748 -12.28 13.46 -37.96
N HIS A 749 -12.54 14.04 -39.14
CA HIS A 749 -12.31 15.46 -39.52
C HIS A 749 -13.00 16.53 -38.61
N PHE A 750 -13.59 16.12 -37.49
CA PHE A 750 -14.24 16.97 -36.50
C PHE A 750 -13.27 17.91 -35.79
N LEU A 751 -12.07 17.43 -35.47
CA LEU A 751 -11.06 18.23 -34.75
C LEU A 751 -10.32 19.22 -35.67
N ASP A 752 -10.20 18.91 -36.97
CA ASP A 752 -9.45 19.71 -37.94
C ASP A 752 -10.00 21.16 -38.07
N ASN A 753 -11.31 21.34 -37.91
CA ASN A 753 -12.01 22.62 -38.14
C ASN A 753 -12.72 23.17 -36.89
N ILE A 754 -12.41 22.65 -35.70
CA ILE A 754 -13.19 22.83 -34.46
C ILE A 754 -13.48 24.28 -34.04
N ARG A 755 -12.73 25.27 -34.55
CA ARG A 755 -12.85 26.71 -34.21
C ARG A 755 -13.70 27.54 -35.18
N ASP A 756 -13.98 27.01 -36.36
CA ASP A 756 -14.93 27.57 -37.35
C ASP A 756 -16.26 26.79 -37.35
N VAL A 757 -16.26 25.58 -36.79
CA VAL A 757 -17.47 24.83 -36.45
C VAL A 757 -18.28 25.60 -35.39
N SER A 758 -19.43 26.15 -35.79
CA SER A 758 -20.33 26.86 -34.87
C SER A 758 -20.70 26.03 -33.62
N THR A 759 -20.94 26.69 -32.48
CA THR A 759 -21.27 26.04 -31.19
C THR A 759 -22.38 24.98 -31.31
N ILE A 760 -23.39 25.25 -32.16
CA ILE A 760 -24.48 24.31 -32.46
C ILE A 760 -23.97 23.02 -33.10
N ASN A 761 -23.06 23.12 -34.07
CA ASN A 761 -22.52 21.95 -34.76
C ASN A 761 -21.64 21.14 -33.81
N PHE A 762 -20.68 21.78 -33.15
CA PHE A 762 -19.77 21.14 -32.20
C PHE A 762 -20.53 20.28 -31.18
N PHE A 763 -21.49 20.87 -30.46
CA PHE A 763 -22.26 20.13 -29.45
C PHE A 763 -23.27 19.14 -30.03
N THR A 764 -23.68 19.26 -31.29
CA THR A 764 -24.53 18.23 -31.92
C THR A 764 -23.71 16.98 -32.21
N ASP A 765 -22.54 17.17 -32.82
CA ASP A 765 -21.75 16.05 -33.34
C ASP A 765 -21.02 15.35 -32.17
N PHE A 766 -20.64 16.11 -31.13
CA PHE A 766 -20.21 15.59 -29.82
C PHE A 766 -21.31 14.80 -29.08
N ALA A 767 -22.56 15.29 -29.06
CA ALA A 767 -23.67 14.58 -28.41
C ALA A 767 -24.06 13.27 -29.13
N ILE A 768 -23.79 13.16 -30.45
CA ILE A 768 -23.93 11.92 -31.21
C ILE A 768 -22.78 10.96 -30.90
N GLY A 769 -21.54 11.47 -30.83
CA GLY A 769 -20.34 10.67 -30.53
C GLY A 769 -20.37 9.97 -29.16
N LEU A 770 -21.03 10.58 -28.16
CA LEU A 770 -21.21 10.02 -26.82
C LEU A 770 -22.32 8.95 -26.72
N ASP A 771 -23.04 8.64 -27.80
CA ASP A 771 -24.19 7.72 -27.78
C ASP A 771 -23.96 6.39 -28.53
N VAL A 772 -22.81 6.27 -29.19
CA VAL A 772 -22.45 5.14 -30.07
C VAL A 772 -22.59 3.82 -29.32
N ASP A 773 -21.77 3.62 -28.28
CA ASP A 773 -21.72 2.40 -27.47
C ASP A 773 -22.72 2.42 -26.28
N TYR A 774 -23.60 3.42 -26.17
CA TYR A 774 -24.51 3.65 -25.01
C TYR A 774 -25.28 2.40 -24.52
N GLU A 775 -25.61 1.47 -25.41
CA GLU A 775 -26.35 0.25 -25.08
C GLU A 775 -25.47 -0.82 -24.42
N ASP A 776 -24.25 -1.04 -24.93
CA ASP A 776 -23.24 -1.88 -24.28
C ASP A 776 -22.91 -1.29 -22.89
N ASP A 777 -22.65 0.02 -22.84
CA ASP A 777 -22.27 0.74 -21.61
C ASP A 777 -23.40 0.70 -20.54
N TYR A 778 -24.66 0.92 -20.95
CA TYR A 778 -25.82 0.82 -20.06
C TYR A 778 -26.01 -0.60 -19.52
N LEU A 779 -25.97 -1.61 -20.40
CA LEU A 779 -26.16 -3.01 -19.98
C LEU A 779 -25.02 -3.48 -19.07
N LEU A 780 -23.78 -3.08 -19.33
CA LEU A 780 -22.64 -3.42 -18.49
C LEU A 780 -22.73 -2.73 -17.12
N GLN A 781 -23.04 -1.43 -17.05
CA GLN A 781 -23.20 -0.70 -15.78
C GLN A 781 -24.41 -1.22 -14.98
N LEU A 782 -25.54 -1.51 -15.64
CA LEU A 782 -26.72 -2.10 -15.02
C LEU A 782 -26.43 -3.50 -14.43
N ASN A 783 -25.62 -4.31 -15.11
CA ASN A 783 -25.21 -5.62 -14.60
C ASN A 783 -24.17 -5.49 -13.47
N LEU A 784 -23.22 -4.56 -13.59
CA LEU A 784 -22.24 -4.28 -12.54
C LEU A 784 -22.94 -3.87 -11.23
N PHE A 785 -23.80 -2.86 -11.28
CA PHE A 785 -24.52 -2.33 -10.10
C PHE A 785 -25.36 -3.41 -9.39
N LYS A 786 -25.98 -4.33 -10.15
CA LYS A 786 -26.65 -5.52 -9.59
C LYS A 786 -25.68 -6.52 -8.98
N SER A 787 -24.60 -6.86 -9.69
CA SER A 787 -23.65 -7.91 -9.29
C SER A 787 -22.76 -7.54 -8.10
N LYS A 788 -22.65 -6.25 -7.80
CA LYS A 788 -21.86 -5.68 -6.71
C LYS A 788 -22.72 -5.04 -5.61
N GLU A 789 -24.04 -5.15 -5.71
CA GLU A 789 -25.02 -4.64 -4.74
C GLU A 789 -24.75 -3.16 -4.35
N ILE A 790 -24.53 -2.30 -5.35
CA ILE A 790 -24.03 -0.92 -5.15
C ILE A 790 -25.07 -0.03 -4.46
N ASP A 791 -24.75 0.48 -3.27
CA ASP A 791 -25.61 1.36 -2.48
C ASP A 791 -25.72 2.80 -3.01
N LEU A 792 -24.65 3.37 -3.60
CA LEU A 792 -24.62 4.74 -4.13
C LEU A 792 -23.65 4.88 -5.30
N VAL A 793 -24.00 5.69 -6.30
CA VAL A 793 -23.15 5.93 -7.49
C VAL A 793 -22.73 7.40 -7.64
N LEU A 794 -21.44 7.65 -7.80
CA LEU A 794 -20.91 8.94 -8.26
C LEU A 794 -20.77 8.91 -9.79
N CYS A 795 -21.69 9.54 -10.51
CA CYS A 795 -21.68 9.63 -11.96
C CYS A 795 -21.07 10.95 -12.44
N ASP A 796 -20.34 10.94 -13.56
CA ASP A 796 -20.01 12.17 -14.30
C ASP A 796 -21.26 12.75 -14.99
N PHE A 797 -21.35 14.08 -15.08
CA PHE A 797 -22.44 14.81 -15.73
C PHE A 797 -22.73 14.38 -17.18
N MET A 798 -21.72 13.89 -17.92
CA MET A 798 -21.86 13.43 -19.30
C MET A 798 -22.19 11.94 -19.44
N ASN A 799 -21.92 11.10 -18.42
CA ASN A 799 -22.15 9.65 -18.50
C ASN A 799 -23.64 9.31 -18.29
N THR A 800 -24.45 9.50 -19.35
CA THR A 800 -25.89 9.22 -19.28
C THR A 800 -26.23 7.74 -19.04
N ALA A 801 -25.36 6.79 -19.37
CA ALA A 801 -25.58 5.37 -19.08
C ALA A 801 -25.58 5.11 -17.56
N CYS A 802 -24.67 5.75 -16.81
CA CYS A 802 -24.59 5.68 -15.35
C CYS A 802 -25.88 6.18 -14.67
N HIS A 803 -26.41 7.33 -15.10
CA HIS A 803 -27.64 7.92 -14.56
C HIS A 803 -28.84 6.98 -14.77
N GLU A 804 -28.91 6.35 -15.94
CA GLU A 804 -30.03 5.51 -16.35
C GLU A 804 -29.96 4.14 -15.67
N ALA A 805 -28.77 3.57 -15.49
CA ALA A 805 -28.57 2.32 -14.72
C ALA A 805 -28.94 2.52 -13.24
N ALA A 806 -28.50 3.62 -12.62
CA ALA A 806 -28.88 3.98 -11.25
C ALA A 806 -30.40 4.20 -11.11
N ASN A 807 -31.01 5.01 -12.01
CA ASN A 807 -32.46 5.22 -12.06
C ASN A 807 -33.26 3.91 -12.26
N THR A 808 -32.78 3.00 -13.12
CA THR A 808 -33.42 1.69 -13.36
C THR A 808 -33.47 0.84 -12.09
N LEU A 809 -32.43 0.92 -11.26
CA LEU A 809 -32.29 0.16 -10.01
C LEU A 809 -32.82 0.90 -8.77
N LYS A 810 -33.14 2.19 -8.90
CA LYS A 810 -33.50 3.12 -7.80
C LYS A 810 -32.38 3.33 -6.77
N ILE A 811 -31.14 3.16 -7.20
CA ILE A 811 -29.93 3.44 -6.41
C ILE A 811 -29.76 4.98 -6.36
N PRO A 812 -29.51 5.61 -5.19
CA PRO A 812 -29.15 7.01 -5.12
C PRO A 812 -27.88 7.29 -5.92
N PHE A 813 -27.84 8.41 -6.62
CA PHE A 813 -26.64 8.83 -7.33
C PHE A 813 -26.39 10.33 -7.19
N ILE A 814 -25.13 10.70 -7.38
CA ILE A 814 -24.64 12.07 -7.31
C ILE A 814 -24.01 12.40 -8.66
N ILE A 815 -24.35 13.55 -9.20
CA ILE A 815 -23.72 14.09 -10.41
C ILE A 815 -22.47 14.87 -10.03
N THR A 816 -21.36 14.57 -10.69
CA THR A 816 -20.08 15.27 -10.55
C THR A 816 -19.74 16.05 -11.83
N SER A 817 -19.14 17.24 -11.68
CA SER A 817 -18.68 18.07 -12.80
C SER A 817 -17.61 19.07 -12.35
N SER A 818 -16.81 19.57 -13.30
CA SER A 818 -15.84 20.66 -13.05
C SER A 818 -16.46 22.06 -13.09
N GLY A 819 -17.59 22.25 -13.78
CA GLY A 819 -18.24 23.56 -13.97
C GLY A 819 -19.77 23.47 -13.82
N THR A 820 -20.41 24.58 -13.42
CA THR A 820 -21.79 24.56 -12.91
C THR A 820 -22.88 24.51 -13.99
N SER A 821 -23.16 23.29 -14.47
CA SER A 821 -24.09 22.98 -15.56
C SER A 821 -25.39 22.28 -15.10
N GLY A 822 -26.45 22.40 -15.90
CA GLY A 822 -27.73 21.68 -15.73
C GLY A 822 -28.72 22.29 -14.72
N ASP A 823 -29.85 21.60 -14.53
CA ASP A 823 -30.96 22.09 -13.68
C ASP A 823 -30.53 22.39 -12.23
N GLY A 824 -31.18 23.39 -11.63
CA GLY A 824 -30.83 23.95 -10.32
C GLY A 824 -29.64 24.92 -10.33
N THR A 825 -28.85 24.98 -11.41
CA THR A 825 -27.71 25.91 -11.56
C THR A 825 -27.97 27.08 -12.52
N THR A 826 -29.11 27.10 -13.20
CA THR A 826 -29.48 28.12 -14.21
C THR A 826 -30.07 29.39 -13.60
N ALA A 827 -29.81 30.57 -14.20
CA ALA A 827 -30.53 31.81 -13.90
C ALA A 827 -30.78 32.64 -15.19
N PRO A 828 -31.80 33.52 -15.27
CA PRO A 828 -32.17 34.25 -16.50
C PRO A 828 -31.13 35.26 -17.06
N TYR A 829 -29.98 35.35 -16.41
CA TYR A 829 -28.84 36.22 -16.73
C TYR A 829 -27.51 35.46 -16.75
N ILE A 830 -27.54 34.12 -16.70
CA ILE A 830 -26.37 33.23 -16.67
C ILE A 830 -26.49 32.22 -17.80
N ASN A 831 -25.44 32.13 -18.61
CA ASN A 831 -25.38 31.30 -19.81
C ASN A 831 -24.52 30.07 -19.55
N ASN A 832 -25.12 29.06 -18.91
CA ASN A 832 -24.46 27.80 -18.54
C ASN A 832 -25.00 26.57 -19.30
N SER A 833 -25.67 26.79 -20.44
CA SER A 833 -26.01 25.73 -21.37
C SER A 833 -24.87 25.59 -22.39
N PRO A 834 -24.41 24.37 -22.75
CA PRO A 834 -23.31 24.19 -23.69
C PRO A 834 -23.47 24.98 -25.01
N ILE A 835 -24.72 25.14 -25.47
CA ILE A 835 -25.04 25.89 -26.67
C ILE A 835 -25.05 27.42 -26.52
N ASN A 836 -25.11 28.01 -25.31
CA ASN A 836 -25.11 29.47 -25.10
C ASN A 836 -23.89 30.03 -24.36
N MET A 837 -22.94 29.18 -23.95
CA MET A 837 -21.70 29.53 -23.23
C MET A 837 -20.67 30.41 -23.98
N ASP A 838 -21.00 31.00 -25.15
CA ASP A 838 -20.10 31.91 -25.88
C ASP A 838 -19.75 33.15 -25.01
N ASN A 839 -20.74 33.65 -24.24
CA ASN A 839 -20.62 34.62 -23.16
C ASN A 839 -21.16 33.96 -21.88
N PRO A 840 -20.48 33.97 -20.72
CA PRO A 840 -20.96 33.29 -19.50
C PRO A 840 -22.13 33.98 -18.78
N THR A 841 -22.36 35.27 -19.01
CA THR A 841 -23.46 36.04 -18.42
C THR A 841 -24.15 36.91 -19.47
N THR A 842 -25.41 37.27 -19.25
CA THR A 842 -26.14 38.22 -20.10
C THR A 842 -26.01 39.67 -19.60
N GLU A 843 -24.97 39.97 -18.81
CA GLU A 843 -24.74 41.29 -18.20
C GLU A 843 -24.35 42.32 -19.27
N ASP A 844 -23.46 41.90 -20.17
CA ASP A 844 -22.90 42.72 -21.24
C ASP A 844 -23.61 42.48 -22.62
N GLU A 845 -24.66 41.64 -22.67
CA GLU A 845 -25.36 41.26 -23.91
C GLU A 845 -26.54 42.18 -24.27
N THR A 846 -26.65 42.58 -25.54
CA THR A 846 -27.79 43.33 -26.07
C THR A 846 -29.08 42.50 -26.09
N LEU A 847 -30.25 43.17 -26.17
CA LEU A 847 -31.55 42.50 -26.32
C LEU A 847 -31.60 41.56 -27.54
N SER A 848 -30.93 41.94 -28.63
CA SER A 848 -30.76 41.15 -29.85
C SER A 848 -29.97 39.86 -29.62
N GLU A 849 -28.84 39.94 -28.92
CA GLU A 849 -28.01 38.78 -28.59
C GLU A 849 -28.72 37.87 -27.59
N ARG A 850 -29.35 38.44 -26.55
CA ARG A 850 -30.13 37.67 -25.57
C ARG A 850 -31.31 36.93 -26.20
N LEU A 851 -31.98 37.53 -27.20
CA LEU A 851 -33.03 36.87 -27.98
C LEU A 851 -32.45 35.75 -28.87
N TYR A 852 -31.32 36.01 -29.53
CA TYR A 852 -30.66 35.01 -30.38
C TYR A 852 -30.15 33.81 -29.55
N ASN A 853 -29.41 34.06 -28.48
CA ASN A 853 -28.75 33.05 -27.65
C ASN A 853 -29.74 32.21 -26.83
N ASN A 854 -30.85 32.80 -26.33
CA ASN A 854 -31.80 32.07 -25.49
C ASN A 854 -33.01 31.48 -26.24
N TRP A 855 -33.30 31.90 -27.48
CA TRP A 855 -34.43 31.36 -28.25
C TRP A 855 -34.04 30.81 -29.62
N ILE A 856 -33.31 31.58 -30.44
CA ILE A 856 -33.01 31.17 -31.83
C ILE A 856 -31.95 30.04 -31.86
N LYS A 857 -30.91 30.15 -31.03
CA LYS A 857 -29.79 29.19 -30.97
C LYS A 857 -30.25 27.81 -30.44
N PRO A 858 -31.06 27.70 -29.36
CA PRO A 858 -31.62 26.41 -28.91
C PRO A 858 -32.60 25.78 -29.91
N ILE A 859 -33.46 26.57 -30.56
CA ILE A 859 -34.37 26.04 -31.59
C ILE A 859 -33.59 25.44 -32.77
N ARG A 860 -32.53 26.12 -33.24
CA ARG A 860 -31.65 25.58 -34.30
C ARG A 860 -30.94 24.29 -33.88
N PHE A 861 -30.47 24.21 -32.63
CA PHE A 861 -29.87 22.99 -32.08
C PHE A 861 -30.85 21.82 -32.04
N LEU A 862 -32.06 22.01 -31.50
CA LEU A 862 -33.12 21.00 -31.47
C LEU A 862 -33.52 20.54 -32.89
N ILE A 863 -33.53 21.43 -33.88
CA ILE A 863 -33.80 21.08 -35.28
C ILE A 863 -32.69 20.21 -35.88
N LYS A 864 -31.41 20.47 -35.59
CA LYS A 864 -30.30 19.60 -36.06
C LYS A 864 -30.35 18.24 -35.33
N LEU A 865 -30.55 18.24 -34.02
CA LEU A 865 -30.56 17.05 -33.17
C LEU A 865 -31.82 16.16 -33.36
N ARG A 866 -32.88 16.64 -34.03
CA ARG A 866 -34.19 15.95 -34.17
C ARG A 866 -34.12 14.49 -34.64
N LYS A 867 -33.17 14.15 -35.52
CA LYS A 867 -33.00 12.79 -36.06
C LYS A 867 -32.45 11.87 -34.97
N PHE A 868 -31.34 12.27 -34.38
CA PHE A 868 -30.72 11.61 -33.24
C PHE A 868 -31.67 11.45 -32.05
N LEU A 869 -32.45 12.48 -31.72
CA LEU A 869 -33.47 12.39 -30.66
C LEU A 869 -34.56 11.35 -30.97
N PHE A 870 -34.94 11.15 -32.24
CA PHE A 870 -35.88 10.11 -32.63
C PHE A 870 -35.25 8.71 -32.54
N GLU A 871 -33.99 8.57 -32.97
CA GLU A 871 -33.24 7.31 -32.93
C GLU A 871 -32.93 6.88 -31.49
N LYS A 872 -32.42 7.78 -30.64
CA LYS A 872 -32.24 7.55 -29.20
C LYS A 872 -33.58 7.29 -28.50
N ARG A 873 -34.68 7.94 -28.91
CA ARG A 873 -36.04 7.64 -28.40
C ARG A 873 -36.51 6.23 -28.74
N ALA A 874 -36.06 5.65 -29.85
CA ALA A 874 -36.32 4.24 -30.17
C ALA A 874 -35.40 3.30 -29.35
N LYS A 875 -34.09 3.58 -29.30
CA LYS A 875 -33.07 2.81 -28.55
C LYS A 875 -33.40 2.69 -27.05
N LEU A 876 -33.79 3.79 -26.41
CA LEU A 876 -34.25 3.80 -25.02
C LEU A 876 -35.50 2.94 -24.81
N LYS A 877 -36.47 3.01 -25.74
CA LYS A 877 -37.71 2.21 -25.66
C LYS A 877 -37.48 0.71 -25.86
N SER A 878 -36.54 0.28 -26.70
CA SER A 878 -36.18 -1.14 -26.81
C SER A 878 -35.51 -1.68 -25.54
N LEU A 879 -34.83 -0.81 -24.79
CA LEU A 879 -34.27 -1.11 -23.47
C LEU A 879 -35.28 -0.97 -22.31
N GLY A 880 -36.53 -0.60 -22.59
CA GLY A 880 -37.59 -0.41 -21.58
C GLY A 880 -37.53 0.91 -20.80
N ILE A 881 -36.65 1.83 -21.18
CA ILE A 881 -36.43 3.13 -20.54
C ILE A 881 -37.41 4.17 -21.09
N ASP A 882 -38.00 5.02 -20.25
CA ASP A 882 -38.85 6.12 -20.73
C ASP A 882 -38.01 7.23 -21.40
N PRO A 883 -38.31 7.62 -22.65
CA PRO A 883 -37.58 8.66 -23.38
C PRO A 883 -37.95 10.09 -22.94
N VAL A 884 -37.57 10.46 -21.71
CA VAL A 884 -37.44 11.84 -21.22
C VAL A 884 -36.33 12.60 -21.98
N PHE A 885 -36.62 13.84 -22.39
CA PHE A 885 -35.67 14.79 -22.97
C PHE A 885 -36.05 16.22 -22.56
N PRO A 886 -35.09 17.15 -22.37
CA PRO A 886 -33.63 16.95 -22.38
C PRO A 886 -33.13 16.05 -21.23
N ALA A 887 -31.87 15.61 -21.31
CA ALA A 887 -31.34 14.53 -20.46
C ALA A 887 -31.11 14.95 -19.00
N ASP A 888 -30.91 16.23 -18.72
CA ASP A 888 -30.78 16.80 -17.38
C ASP A 888 -32.03 16.65 -16.53
N LEU A 889 -33.21 16.54 -17.14
CA LEU A 889 -34.46 16.19 -16.45
C LEU A 889 -34.44 14.78 -15.82
N ARG A 890 -33.53 13.88 -16.23
CA ARG A 890 -33.37 12.53 -15.67
C ARG A 890 -32.64 12.50 -14.34
N TYR A 891 -31.93 13.59 -14.01
CA TYR A 891 -31.18 13.74 -12.77
C TYR A 891 -31.52 15.05 -12.04
N LYS A 892 -32.66 15.67 -12.35
CA LYS A 892 -33.16 16.91 -11.70
C LYS A 892 -33.21 16.79 -10.17
N ASP A 893 -33.66 15.64 -9.64
CA ASP A 893 -33.96 15.41 -8.23
C ASP A 893 -32.73 14.97 -7.39
N CYS A 894 -31.60 14.66 -8.03
CA CYS A 894 -30.36 14.24 -7.36
C CYS A 894 -29.45 15.42 -6.97
N VAL A 895 -28.50 15.18 -6.05
CA VAL A 895 -27.46 16.15 -5.68
C VAL A 895 -26.38 16.26 -6.76
N LYS A 896 -25.88 17.48 -6.97
CA LYS A 896 -24.91 17.86 -7.99
C LYS A 896 -23.71 18.52 -7.31
N ILE A 897 -22.57 17.83 -7.30
CA ILE A 897 -21.31 18.26 -6.71
C ILE A 897 -20.42 18.86 -7.80
N PHE A 898 -20.03 20.13 -7.63
CA PHE A 898 -19.19 20.84 -8.58
C PHE A 898 -17.81 21.13 -8.00
N ASN A 899 -16.76 20.77 -8.75
CA ASN A 899 -15.37 21.13 -8.46
C ASN A 899 -15.07 22.60 -8.83
N SER A 900 -15.86 23.52 -8.27
CA SER A 900 -15.73 24.96 -8.42
C SER A 900 -16.16 25.69 -7.14
N ALA A 901 -15.97 27.01 -7.08
CA ALA A 901 -16.35 27.87 -5.96
C ALA A 901 -16.68 29.30 -6.41
N TRP A 902 -17.38 30.05 -5.55
CA TRP A 902 -17.59 31.49 -5.76
C TRP A 902 -16.25 32.23 -5.94
N GLY A 903 -16.17 33.03 -6.99
CA GLY A 903 -14.92 33.63 -7.49
C GLY A 903 -14.39 32.94 -8.74
N PHE A 904 -14.56 31.63 -8.90
CA PHE A 904 -14.34 30.94 -10.19
C PHE A 904 -15.58 31.02 -11.08
N GLU A 905 -16.75 31.13 -10.45
CA GLU A 905 -18.07 31.15 -11.06
C GLU A 905 -18.81 32.46 -10.78
N PHE A 906 -19.65 32.90 -11.72
CA PHE A 906 -20.47 34.10 -11.57
C PHE A 906 -21.58 33.88 -10.54
N GLY A 907 -21.65 34.82 -9.58
CA GLY A 907 -22.55 34.78 -8.43
C GLY A 907 -24.03 34.75 -8.82
N ARG A 908 -24.77 33.76 -8.30
CA ARG A 908 -26.19 33.53 -8.60
C ARG A 908 -26.88 32.68 -7.53
N PRO A 909 -28.22 32.71 -7.41
CA PRO A 909 -28.96 31.71 -6.64
C PRO A 909 -28.70 30.31 -7.20
N LEU A 910 -28.51 29.34 -6.32
CA LEU A 910 -28.38 27.92 -6.64
C LEU A 910 -29.43 27.12 -5.86
N GLY A 911 -29.90 26.01 -6.42
CA GLY A 911 -30.87 25.13 -5.76
C GLY A 911 -30.29 24.36 -4.56
N PRO A 912 -31.15 23.85 -3.65
CA PRO A 912 -30.74 23.05 -2.48
C PRO A 912 -30.06 21.71 -2.80
N LEU A 913 -30.06 21.29 -4.07
CA LEU A 913 -29.36 20.11 -4.59
C LEU A 913 -27.97 20.44 -5.15
N ILE A 914 -27.50 21.69 -5.06
CA ILE A 914 -26.24 22.14 -5.66
C ILE A 914 -25.18 22.38 -4.58
N GLU A 915 -24.01 21.74 -4.71
CA GLU A 915 -22.90 21.89 -3.78
C GLU A 915 -21.62 22.31 -4.52
N LEU A 916 -21.02 23.43 -4.10
CA LEU A 916 -19.76 23.95 -4.63
C LEU A 916 -18.60 23.54 -3.71
N VAL A 917 -17.88 22.48 -4.09
CA VAL A 917 -16.86 21.83 -3.24
C VAL A 917 -15.43 22.10 -3.70
N GLY A 918 -15.22 22.72 -4.86
CA GLY A 918 -13.89 22.97 -5.40
C GLY A 918 -13.20 24.23 -4.85
N PRO A 919 -12.03 24.56 -5.39
CA PRO A 919 -11.20 23.72 -6.26
C PRO A 919 -10.48 22.61 -5.48
N ILE A 920 -10.62 21.36 -5.92
CA ILE A 920 -9.92 20.18 -5.39
C ILE A 920 -8.56 20.10 -6.10
N VAL A 921 -7.53 20.70 -5.48
CA VAL A 921 -6.14 20.67 -5.96
C VAL A 921 -5.29 19.86 -4.96
N PRO A 922 -4.41 18.94 -5.40
CA PRO A 922 -3.51 18.21 -4.52
C PRO A 922 -2.64 19.14 -3.65
N LYS A 923 -2.60 18.87 -2.34
CA LYS A 923 -1.87 19.70 -1.34
C LYS A 923 -0.36 19.79 -1.58
N LYS A 924 0.19 18.87 -2.39
CA LYS A 924 1.53 18.87 -2.99
C LYS A 924 1.40 18.27 -4.39
N SER A 925 2.26 18.64 -5.34
CA SER A 925 2.36 17.91 -6.61
C SER A 925 2.76 16.46 -6.34
N THR A 926 2.00 15.50 -6.86
CA THR A 926 2.30 14.06 -6.78
C THR A 926 3.44 13.64 -7.70
N ARG A 927 3.83 14.52 -8.64
CA ARG A 927 5.02 14.36 -9.49
C ARG A 927 6.03 15.44 -9.12
N LYS A 928 7.27 15.03 -8.84
CA LYS A 928 8.42 15.94 -8.72
C LYS A 928 8.70 16.59 -10.09
N LEU A 929 9.49 17.66 -10.09
CA LEU A 929 10.14 18.11 -11.32
C LEU A 929 11.12 17.00 -11.77
N THR A 930 11.36 16.88 -13.07
CA THR A 930 12.51 16.11 -13.57
C THR A 930 13.77 16.96 -13.45
N PRO A 931 14.97 16.39 -13.26
CA PRO A 931 16.18 17.18 -13.03
C PRO A 931 16.46 18.22 -14.12
N ASP A 932 16.12 17.92 -15.37
CA ASP A 932 16.31 18.81 -16.52
C ASP A 932 15.32 20.00 -16.54
N ILE A 933 14.16 19.86 -15.88
CA ILE A 933 13.16 20.93 -15.72
C ILE A 933 13.47 21.70 -14.42
N GLU A 934 13.94 21.02 -13.38
CA GLU A 934 14.37 21.62 -12.11
C GLU A 934 15.58 22.53 -12.32
N GLU A 935 16.63 22.05 -13.01
CA GLU A 935 17.78 22.86 -13.45
C GLU A 935 17.33 24.07 -14.28
N PHE A 936 16.49 23.85 -15.31
CA PHE A 936 15.98 24.95 -16.15
C PHE A 936 15.19 25.99 -15.35
N LEU A 937 14.43 25.57 -14.35
CA LEU A 937 13.67 26.47 -13.47
C LEU A 937 14.55 27.13 -12.38
N HIS A 938 15.75 26.62 -12.13
CA HIS A 938 16.77 27.26 -11.29
C HIS A 938 17.67 28.24 -12.05
N THR A 939 17.95 28.01 -13.34
CA THR A 939 18.76 28.92 -14.17
C THR A 939 18.00 30.13 -14.73
N HIS A 940 16.67 30.15 -14.59
CA HIS A 940 15.77 31.18 -15.13
C HIS A 940 14.80 31.64 -14.03
N GLU A 941 14.57 32.94 -13.88
CA GLU A 941 13.71 33.52 -12.82
C GLU A 941 12.31 33.94 -13.30
N ARG A 942 12.14 34.04 -14.63
CA ARG A 942 10.98 34.59 -15.33
C ARG A 942 10.62 33.68 -16.50
N VAL A 943 10.09 32.52 -16.14
CA VAL A 943 9.71 31.45 -17.05
C VAL A 943 8.24 31.56 -17.45
N ALA A 944 7.98 31.44 -18.76
CA ALA A 944 6.65 31.19 -19.30
C ALA A 944 6.46 29.70 -19.56
N TYR A 945 5.40 29.10 -19.02
CA TYR A 945 4.99 27.72 -19.28
C TYR A 945 3.82 27.70 -20.27
N ILE A 946 3.77 26.74 -21.20
CA ILE A 946 2.70 26.58 -22.20
C ILE A 946 2.15 25.16 -22.19
N ALA A 947 0.83 24.99 -22.07
CA ALA A 947 0.17 23.68 -22.20
C ALA A 947 -1.32 23.76 -22.59
N PHE A 948 -1.70 22.98 -23.60
CA PHE A 948 -3.06 22.95 -24.15
C PHE A 948 -3.84 21.64 -23.84
N GLY A 949 -3.37 20.84 -22.90
CA GLY A 949 -4.00 19.57 -22.52
C GLY A 949 -3.70 18.44 -23.52
N GLN A 950 -4.59 17.44 -23.58
CA GLN A 950 -4.39 16.23 -24.42
C GLN A 950 -5.23 16.20 -25.71
N HIS A 951 -6.17 17.13 -25.88
CA HIS A 951 -7.18 17.11 -26.96
C HIS A 951 -7.22 18.38 -27.82
N ALA A 952 -6.42 19.40 -27.50
CA ALA A 952 -6.35 20.61 -28.30
C ALA A 952 -5.41 20.42 -29.50
N ILE A 953 -5.95 20.46 -30.72
CA ILE A 953 -5.13 20.50 -31.94
C ILE A 953 -4.74 21.95 -32.23
N VAL A 954 -3.43 22.14 -32.39
CA VAL A 954 -2.78 23.44 -32.62
C VAL A 954 -2.22 23.46 -34.05
N ASN A 955 -2.48 24.53 -34.79
CA ASN A 955 -2.00 24.70 -36.17
C ASN A 955 -0.74 25.60 -36.21
N LYS A 956 -0.09 25.64 -37.38
CA LYS A 956 1.16 26.39 -37.59
C LYS A 956 1.03 27.90 -37.36
N SER A 957 -0.12 28.50 -37.70
CA SER A 957 -0.41 29.91 -37.43
C SER A 957 -0.53 30.19 -35.92
N ASP A 958 -1.18 29.34 -35.14
CA ASP A 958 -1.29 29.53 -33.68
C ASP A 958 0.08 29.44 -33.00
N ILE A 959 0.88 28.44 -33.40
CA ILE A 959 2.24 28.25 -32.89
C ILE A 959 3.08 29.48 -33.22
N THR A 960 2.97 30.01 -34.43
CA THR A 960 3.65 31.26 -34.83
C THR A 960 3.16 32.43 -33.98
N LEU A 961 1.84 32.61 -33.81
CA LEU A 961 1.22 33.71 -33.08
C LEU A 961 1.72 33.78 -31.63
N ILE A 962 1.71 32.64 -30.94
CA ILE A 962 2.05 32.50 -29.52
C ILE A 962 3.58 32.52 -29.33
N LEU A 963 4.32 31.73 -30.12
CA LEU A 963 5.77 31.60 -29.94
C LEU A 963 6.52 32.87 -30.31
N THR A 964 6.12 33.59 -31.36
CA THR A 964 6.74 34.88 -31.72
C THR A 964 6.55 35.91 -30.61
N GLY A 965 5.33 36.03 -30.04
CA GLY A 965 5.06 36.98 -28.95
C GLY A 965 5.83 36.67 -27.66
N LEU A 966 6.10 35.39 -27.37
CA LEU A 966 6.93 34.97 -26.25
C LEU A 966 8.44 35.16 -26.53
N ILE A 967 8.92 34.83 -27.73
CA ILE A 967 10.30 35.09 -28.17
C ILE A 967 10.61 36.58 -28.09
N GLU A 968 9.70 37.45 -28.54
CA GLU A 968 9.90 38.89 -28.47
C GLU A 968 9.83 39.45 -27.05
N ALA A 969 9.20 38.76 -26.09
CA ALA A 969 9.26 39.08 -24.67
C ALA A 969 10.56 38.55 -24.01
N HIS A 970 11.16 37.50 -24.57
CA HIS A 970 12.49 37.04 -24.20
C HIS A 970 13.59 38.00 -24.72
N GLU A 971 13.47 38.51 -25.95
CA GLU A 971 14.36 39.53 -26.53
C GLU A 971 14.38 40.83 -25.71
N THR A 972 13.21 41.32 -25.26
CA THR A 972 13.13 42.49 -24.36
C THR A 972 13.53 42.18 -22.92
N LYS A 973 13.95 40.94 -22.63
CA LYS A 973 14.31 40.43 -21.30
C LYS A 973 13.19 40.56 -20.28
N GLU A 974 11.94 40.51 -20.71
CA GLU A 974 10.76 40.38 -19.84
C GLU A 974 10.60 38.91 -19.38
N LEU A 975 10.95 37.95 -20.24
CA LEU A 975 11.18 36.53 -19.92
C LEU A 975 12.67 36.19 -20.04
N ASP A 976 13.10 35.19 -19.27
CA ASP A 976 14.41 34.55 -19.45
C ASP A 976 14.31 33.05 -19.78
N GLY A 977 13.17 32.39 -19.56
CA GLY A 977 12.94 31.01 -20.01
C GLY A 977 11.53 30.74 -20.56
N ILE A 978 11.41 29.74 -21.43
CA ILE A 978 10.16 29.26 -22.03
C ILE A 978 10.11 27.72 -21.97
N ILE A 979 9.04 27.15 -21.41
CA ILE A 979 8.79 25.69 -21.35
C ILE A 979 7.46 25.37 -22.05
N TRP A 980 7.48 24.60 -23.15
CA TRP A 980 6.25 24.18 -23.86
C TRP A 980 6.01 22.67 -23.69
N ALA A 981 4.84 22.30 -23.16
CA ALA A 981 4.37 20.92 -23.12
C ALA A 981 3.73 20.52 -24.46
N THR A 982 4.45 19.79 -25.31
CA THR A 982 4.09 19.53 -26.72
C THR A 982 3.27 18.25 -26.95
N ARG A 983 2.74 17.62 -25.89
CA ARG A 983 2.02 16.34 -25.99
C ARG A 983 0.90 16.39 -27.03
N GLY A 984 0.97 15.51 -28.03
CA GLY A 984 -0.04 15.41 -29.09
C GLY A 984 0.12 16.44 -30.23
N ILE A 985 1.12 17.32 -30.18
CA ILE A 985 1.46 18.26 -31.26
C ILE A 985 2.67 17.71 -32.02
N GLU A 986 2.52 17.45 -33.31
CA GLU A 986 3.59 16.91 -34.16
C GLU A 986 4.61 18.00 -34.57
N GLU A 987 5.92 17.69 -34.57
CA GLU A 987 7.02 18.64 -34.89
C GLU A 987 6.79 19.41 -36.21
N ARG A 988 6.23 18.74 -37.23
CA ARG A 988 5.89 19.33 -38.54
C ARG A 988 4.89 20.50 -38.50
N LEU A 989 4.15 20.67 -37.40
CA LEU A 989 3.21 21.78 -37.21
C LEU A 989 3.93 23.06 -36.76
N PHE A 990 5.11 22.93 -36.13
CA PHE A 990 5.93 24.09 -35.76
C PHE A 990 6.56 24.71 -37.02
N PRO A 991 6.59 26.05 -37.15
CA PRO A 991 7.32 26.71 -38.23
C PRO A 991 8.82 26.41 -38.10
N GLU A 992 9.49 26.05 -39.19
CA GLU A 992 10.95 25.82 -39.20
C GLU A 992 11.72 27.04 -38.70
N VAL A 993 11.24 28.23 -39.09
CA VAL A 993 11.83 29.54 -38.79
C VAL A 993 10.76 30.53 -38.33
N ILE A 994 11.08 31.31 -37.29
CA ILE A 994 10.36 32.54 -36.90
C ILE A 994 11.34 33.71 -37.04
N VAL A 995 10.85 34.86 -37.50
CA VAL A 995 11.59 36.14 -37.53
C VAL A 995 10.86 37.13 -36.63
N SER A 996 11.57 37.73 -35.67
CA SER A 996 11.00 38.73 -34.74
C SER A 996 10.92 40.12 -35.36
N GLN A 997 10.17 41.04 -34.73
CA GLN A 997 10.16 42.48 -35.06
C GLN A 997 11.57 43.11 -35.07
N ASN A 998 12.52 42.56 -34.29
CA ASN A 998 13.94 42.97 -34.30
C ASN A 998 14.76 42.38 -35.46
N ASN A 999 14.10 41.70 -36.41
CA ASN A 999 14.70 40.99 -37.55
C ASN A 999 15.67 39.86 -37.17
N VAL A 1000 15.52 39.29 -35.96
CA VAL A 1000 16.30 38.14 -35.49
C VAL A 1000 15.61 36.85 -35.94
N THR A 1001 16.39 35.89 -36.43
CA THR A 1001 15.88 34.65 -37.05
C THR A 1001 16.12 33.44 -36.15
N TYR A 1002 15.05 32.76 -35.73
CA TYR A 1002 15.07 31.61 -34.83
C TYR A 1002 14.71 30.32 -35.57
N ASN A 1003 15.56 29.29 -35.50
CA ASN A 1003 15.25 27.95 -35.99
C ASN A 1003 14.52 27.15 -34.91
N ILE A 1004 13.21 26.97 -35.04
CA ILE A 1004 12.38 26.38 -33.97
C ILE A 1004 12.57 24.86 -33.88
N HIS A 1005 12.85 24.19 -35.01
CA HIS A 1005 13.09 22.74 -35.05
C HIS A 1005 14.38 22.34 -34.33
N SER A 1006 15.32 23.28 -34.10
CA SER A 1006 16.51 23.05 -33.27
C SER A 1006 16.20 22.81 -31.79
N PHE A 1007 15.11 23.39 -31.26
CA PHE A 1007 14.72 23.24 -29.85
C PHE A 1007 14.18 21.85 -29.51
N PHE A 1008 13.77 21.06 -30.50
CA PHE A 1008 13.46 19.63 -30.31
C PHE A 1008 14.71 18.75 -30.19
N LYS A 1009 15.89 19.27 -30.52
CA LYS A 1009 17.14 18.49 -30.65
C LYS A 1009 18.19 18.87 -29.60
N ASN A 1010 18.24 20.14 -29.20
CA ASN A 1010 19.17 20.65 -28.18
C ASN A 1010 18.46 20.86 -26.82
N SER A 1011 18.08 19.77 -26.15
CA SER A 1011 17.21 19.82 -24.95
C SER A 1011 17.80 20.47 -23.69
N ASN A 1012 19.12 20.67 -23.60
CA ASN A 1012 19.79 20.93 -22.32
C ASN A 1012 20.52 22.30 -22.21
N THR A 1013 20.60 23.12 -23.26
CA THR A 1013 21.47 24.31 -23.26
C THR A 1013 20.87 25.54 -23.95
N GLY A 1014 19.59 25.85 -23.70
CA GLY A 1014 18.94 27.03 -24.28
C GLY A 1014 17.72 27.47 -23.48
N SER A 1015 17.37 28.76 -23.59
CA SER A 1015 16.25 29.39 -22.87
C SER A 1015 14.85 29.01 -23.38
N ILE A 1016 14.75 28.12 -24.36
CA ILE A 1016 13.48 27.56 -24.85
C ILE A 1016 13.59 26.04 -24.83
N LYS A 1017 12.69 25.38 -24.07
CA LYS A 1017 12.64 23.93 -23.89
C LYS A 1017 11.27 23.38 -24.28
N PHE A 1018 11.25 22.37 -25.13
CA PHE A 1018 10.04 21.62 -25.50
C PHE A 1018 10.04 20.25 -24.84
N ILE A 1019 8.95 19.89 -24.15
CA ILE A 1019 8.81 18.63 -23.40
C ILE A 1019 7.54 17.87 -23.79
N ASN A 1020 7.65 16.56 -24.03
CA ASN A 1020 6.50 15.73 -24.41
C ASN A 1020 5.52 15.49 -23.23
N TRP A 1021 5.96 15.66 -21.98
CA TRP A 1021 5.09 15.54 -20.81
C TRP A 1021 5.61 16.41 -19.67
N ALA A 1022 4.69 17.05 -18.94
CA ALA A 1022 5.00 18.06 -17.95
C ALA A 1022 4.40 17.71 -16.57
N PRO A 1023 5.16 17.82 -15.48
CA PRO A 1023 4.61 17.83 -14.12
C PRO A 1023 3.97 19.20 -13.83
N GLN A 1024 2.84 19.49 -14.50
CA GLN A 1024 2.23 20.82 -14.60
C GLN A 1024 2.09 21.54 -13.25
N LEU A 1025 1.45 20.92 -12.24
CA LEU A 1025 1.29 21.53 -10.92
C LEU A 1025 2.62 21.82 -10.21
N ALA A 1026 3.68 21.05 -10.46
CA ALA A 1026 5.02 21.34 -9.92
C ALA A 1026 5.65 22.55 -10.62
N ILE A 1027 5.58 22.63 -11.95
CA ILE A 1027 6.08 23.79 -12.72
C ILE A 1027 5.33 25.06 -12.29
N LEU A 1028 4.00 25.01 -12.19
CA LEU A 1028 3.17 26.14 -11.77
C LEU A 1028 3.38 26.52 -10.29
N SER A 1029 3.83 25.58 -9.44
CA SER A 1029 4.19 25.88 -8.05
C SER A 1029 5.62 26.43 -7.89
N HIS A 1030 6.46 26.41 -8.93
CA HIS A 1030 7.83 26.92 -8.86
C HIS A 1030 7.86 28.45 -8.95
N THR A 1031 8.67 29.09 -8.12
CA THR A 1031 8.76 30.55 -7.98
C THR A 1031 9.16 31.28 -9.27
N SER A 1032 9.92 30.60 -10.13
CA SER A 1032 10.36 31.11 -11.43
C SER A 1032 9.25 31.16 -12.49
N THR A 1033 8.13 30.44 -12.32
CA THR A 1033 7.06 30.39 -13.31
C THR A 1033 6.14 31.60 -13.16
N ARG A 1034 6.22 32.56 -14.08
CA ARG A 1034 5.56 33.88 -13.95
C ARG A 1034 4.31 34.04 -14.80
N VAL A 1035 4.18 33.25 -15.86
CA VAL A 1035 3.03 33.24 -16.77
C VAL A 1035 2.77 31.82 -17.25
N PHE A 1036 1.49 31.45 -17.36
CA PHE A 1036 1.02 30.21 -17.97
C PHE A 1036 0.16 30.55 -19.19
N VAL A 1037 0.63 30.14 -20.37
CA VAL A 1037 -0.16 30.11 -21.60
C VAL A 1037 -0.97 28.81 -21.60
N SER A 1038 -2.27 28.93 -21.37
CA SER A 1038 -3.16 27.80 -21.12
C SER A 1038 -4.30 27.75 -22.13
N HIS A 1039 -4.82 26.56 -22.40
CA HIS A 1039 -6.08 26.39 -23.12
C HIS A 1039 -7.30 26.91 -22.33
N GLY A 1040 -7.17 27.14 -21.01
CA GLY A 1040 -8.27 27.66 -20.19
C GLY A 1040 -9.24 26.61 -19.66
N GLY A 1041 -8.93 25.32 -19.80
CA GLY A 1041 -9.72 24.26 -19.17
C GLY A 1041 -9.69 24.40 -17.65
N THR A 1042 -10.85 24.21 -17.02
CA THR A 1042 -11.13 24.61 -15.63
C THR A 1042 -10.04 24.20 -14.63
N GLY A 1043 -9.60 22.92 -14.65
CA GLY A 1043 -8.55 22.42 -13.75
C GLY A 1043 -7.18 23.10 -13.92
N SER A 1044 -6.79 23.46 -15.15
CA SER A 1044 -5.52 24.15 -15.41
C SER A 1044 -5.51 25.58 -14.85
N ILE A 1045 -6.67 26.25 -14.80
CA ILE A 1045 -6.81 27.57 -14.14
C ILE A 1045 -6.70 27.42 -12.62
N GLN A 1046 -7.29 26.35 -12.04
CA GLN A 1046 -7.20 26.06 -10.60
C GLN A 1046 -5.75 25.77 -10.17
N GLU A 1047 -4.99 25.00 -10.95
CA GLU A 1047 -3.55 24.78 -10.70
C GLU A 1047 -2.74 26.08 -10.83
N ALA A 1048 -3.04 26.93 -11.83
CA ALA A 1048 -2.37 28.22 -12.02
C ALA A 1048 -2.56 29.15 -10.81
N TYR A 1049 -3.79 29.27 -10.32
CA TYR A 1049 -4.09 30.05 -9.13
C TYR A 1049 -3.47 29.42 -7.87
N PHE A 1050 -3.45 28.09 -7.73
CA PHE A 1050 -2.79 27.42 -6.60
C PHE A 1050 -1.29 27.78 -6.51
N GLY A 1051 -0.61 27.81 -7.67
CA GLY A 1051 0.77 28.26 -7.80
C GLY A 1051 0.95 29.77 -7.63
N GLY A 1052 0.00 30.58 -8.10
CA GLY A 1052 0.09 32.04 -8.14
C GLY A 1052 0.57 32.60 -9.48
N VAL A 1053 0.27 31.90 -10.58
CA VAL A 1053 0.76 32.20 -11.93
C VAL A 1053 -0.29 32.98 -12.73
N ARG A 1054 0.12 34.05 -13.42
CA ARG A 1054 -0.73 34.87 -14.30
C ARG A 1054 -1.06 34.12 -15.59
N LEU A 1055 -2.26 34.34 -16.13
CA LEU A 1055 -2.78 33.55 -17.26
C LEU A 1055 -2.76 34.31 -18.60
N ILE A 1056 -2.35 33.62 -19.65
CA ILE A 1056 -2.69 33.96 -21.03
C ILE A 1056 -3.55 32.81 -21.55
N VAL A 1057 -4.82 33.06 -21.85
CA VAL A 1057 -5.77 32.00 -22.19
C VAL A 1057 -6.02 31.98 -23.68
N TYR A 1058 -5.73 30.85 -24.33
CA TYR A 1058 -5.96 30.61 -25.75
C TYR A 1058 -7.02 29.49 -25.89
N PRO A 1059 -8.33 29.84 -25.90
CA PRO A 1059 -9.40 28.85 -25.84
C PRO A 1059 -9.68 28.20 -27.20
N PHE A 1060 -9.90 26.88 -27.20
CA PHE A 1060 -10.20 26.09 -28.39
C PHE A 1060 -11.69 25.72 -28.47
N PHE A 1061 -12.28 25.21 -27.39
CA PHE A 1061 -13.67 24.71 -27.35
C PHE A 1061 -14.23 24.55 -25.91
N ALA A 1062 -15.55 24.33 -25.79
CA ALA A 1062 -16.26 24.04 -24.54
C ALA A 1062 -16.03 25.08 -23.41
N ASP A 1063 -15.70 24.64 -22.18
CA ASP A 1063 -15.56 25.49 -20.97
C ASP A 1063 -14.46 26.56 -21.11
N GLN A 1064 -13.49 26.33 -21.99
CA GLN A 1064 -12.33 27.18 -22.22
C GLN A 1064 -12.72 28.61 -22.62
N ILE A 1065 -13.76 28.78 -23.46
CA ILE A 1065 -14.19 30.09 -23.99
C ILE A 1065 -14.75 30.99 -22.87
N PRO A 1066 -15.77 30.58 -22.09
CA PRO A 1066 -16.24 31.37 -20.95
C PRO A 1066 -15.16 31.51 -19.87
N ASN A 1067 -14.33 30.49 -19.62
CA ASN A 1067 -13.23 30.59 -18.67
C ASN A 1067 -12.20 31.67 -19.05
N ALA A 1068 -11.89 31.83 -20.35
CA ALA A 1068 -11.03 32.91 -20.82
C ALA A 1068 -11.62 34.31 -20.54
N ILE A 1069 -12.94 34.46 -20.72
CA ILE A 1069 -13.68 35.69 -20.39
C ILE A 1069 -13.65 35.94 -18.88
N THR A 1070 -13.85 34.91 -18.07
CA THR A 1070 -13.78 34.98 -16.59
C THR A 1070 -12.40 35.44 -16.09
N VAL A 1071 -11.32 34.92 -16.68
CA VAL A 1071 -9.92 35.30 -16.36
C VAL A 1071 -9.65 36.77 -16.69
N GLU A 1072 -10.16 37.26 -17.82
CA GLU A 1072 -10.03 38.67 -18.21
C GLU A 1072 -10.91 39.59 -17.35
N LYS A 1073 -12.16 39.21 -17.06
CA LYS A 1073 -13.11 39.99 -16.25
C LYS A 1073 -12.71 40.10 -14.77
N PHE A 1074 -12.02 39.09 -14.22
CA PHE A 1074 -11.38 39.18 -12.90
C PHE A 1074 -9.95 39.75 -12.93
N GLY A 1075 -9.41 40.06 -14.12
CA GLY A 1075 -8.09 40.65 -14.30
C GLY A 1075 -6.98 39.80 -13.68
N THR A 1076 -7.04 38.48 -13.80
CA THR A 1076 -5.97 37.52 -13.43
C THR A 1076 -5.11 37.11 -14.63
N GLY A 1077 -5.52 37.53 -15.82
CA GLY A 1077 -4.89 37.24 -17.09
C GLY A 1077 -5.60 37.94 -18.24
N ARG A 1078 -5.33 37.50 -19.47
CA ARG A 1078 -6.00 37.99 -20.69
C ARG A 1078 -6.36 36.84 -21.63
N ARG A 1079 -7.47 36.95 -22.36
CA ARG A 1079 -7.79 36.08 -23.49
C ARG A 1079 -6.97 36.50 -24.71
N LEU A 1080 -6.31 35.54 -25.35
CA LEU A 1080 -5.68 35.72 -26.66
C LEU A 1080 -6.62 35.15 -27.74
N ASP A 1081 -6.97 35.95 -28.73
CA ASP A 1081 -7.84 35.52 -29.83
C ASP A 1081 -7.00 34.99 -31.00
N TYR A 1082 -7.46 33.93 -31.67
CA TYR A 1082 -6.78 33.37 -32.84
C TYR A 1082 -6.85 34.29 -34.08
N ARG A 1083 -7.72 35.31 -34.03
CA ARG A 1083 -7.92 36.31 -35.09
C ARG A 1083 -7.05 37.56 -34.90
N SER A 1084 -6.35 37.69 -33.78
CA SER A 1084 -5.44 38.82 -33.55
C SER A 1084 -4.28 38.82 -34.55
N THR A 1085 -3.88 40.02 -35.00
CA THR A 1085 -2.62 40.17 -35.73
C THR A 1085 -1.43 39.86 -34.81
N GLN A 1086 -0.26 39.53 -35.39
CA GLN A 1086 0.95 39.24 -34.61
C GLN A 1086 1.32 40.40 -33.67
N ASP A 1087 1.12 41.63 -34.13
CA ASP A 1087 1.33 42.86 -33.37
C ASP A 1087 0.42 42.96 -32.14
N GLU A 1088 -0.88 42.67 -32.29
CA GLU A 1088 -1.86 42.70 -31.19
C GLU A 1088 -1.62 41.57 -30.20
N ALA A 1089 -1.37 40.36 -30.69
CA ALA A 1089 -1.03 39.20 -29.87
C ALA A 1089 0.23 39.46 -29.03
N THR A 1090 1.28 40.01 -29.64
CA THR A 1090 2.55 40.30 -28.95
C THR A 1090 2.39 41.41 -27.91
N LYS A 1091 1.64 42.47 -28.22
CA LYS A 1091 1.30 43.54 -27.25
C LYS A 1091 0.49 42.99 -26.07
N LEU A 1092 -0.46 42.09 -26.31
CA LEU A 1092 -1.26 41.44 -25.28
C LEU A 1092 -0.41 40.51 -24.40
N ILE A 1093 0.42 39.64 -25.01
CA ILE A 1093 1.33 38.72 -24.32
C ILE A 1093 2.28 39.50 -23.40
N LYS A 1094 2.97 40.52 -23.93
CA LYS A 1094 3.86 41.40 -23.13
C LYS A 1094 3.11 42.11 -22.00
N SER A 1095 1.87 42.57 -22.21
CA SER A 1095 1.09 43.24 -21.15
C SER A 1095 0.85 42.35 -19.91
N VAL A 1096 0.70 41.03 -20.09
CA VAL A 1096 0.52 40.07 -18.97
C VAL A 1096 1.85 39.66 -18.34
N ILE A 1097 2.91 39.49 -19.14
CA ILE A 1097 4.25 39.16 -18.64
C ILE A 1097 4.79 40.30 -17.77
N LYS A 1098 4.74 41.53 -18.30
CA LYS A 1098 5.32 42.72 -17.70
C LYS A 1098 4.49 43.26 -16.53
N ASP A 1099 3.16 43.28 -16.66
CA ASP A 1099 2.22 43.74 -15.62
C ASP A 1099 2.65 45.05 -14.95
N ASP A 1100 2.83 46.11 -15.76
CA ASP A 1100 3.37 47.42 -15.33
C ASP A 1100 2.65 48.08 -14.14
N LEU A 1101 1.41 47.66 -13.87
CA LEU A 1101 0.58 48.17 -12.76
C LEU A 1101 0.51 47.19 -11.57
N GLY A 1102 1.18 46.03 -11.66
CA GLY A 1102 1.12 44.92 -10.71
C GLY A 1102 -0.28 44.35 -10.50
N GLN A 1103 -1.19 44.59 -11.44
CA GLN A 1103 -2.63 44.41 -11.25
C GLN A 1103 -3.07 42.98 -11.60
N PHE A 1104 -2.41 42.30 -12.53
CA PHE A 1104 -2.65 40.88 -12.78
C PHE A 1104 -2.16 40.04 -11.60
N GLN A 1105 -0.92 40.24 -11.15
CA GLN A 1105 -0.37 39.48 -10.01
C GLN A 1105 -1.17 39.71 -8.72
N LYS A 1106 -1.50 40.98 -8.40
CA LYS A 1106 -2.32 41.35 -7.23
C LYS A 1106 -3.73 40.73 -7.22
N ASN A 1107 -4.28 40.37 -8.38
CA ASN A 1107 -5.54 39.61 -8.45
C ASN A 1107 -5.28 38.12 -8.32
N VAL A 1108 -4.28 37.59 -9.03
CA VAL A 1108 -3.84 36.18 -8.93
C VAL A 1108 -3.50 35.79 -7.49
N ASP A 1109 -2.87 36.66 -6.70
CA ASP A 1109 -2.53 36.38 -5.29
C ASP A 1109 -3.77 36.25 -4.39
N LYS A 1110 -4.86 37.00 -4.66
CA LYS A 1110 -6.15 36.81 -3.99
C LYS A 1110 -6.75 35.46 -4.36
N PHE A 1111 -6.69 35.11 -5.65
CA PHE A 1111 -7.16 33.83 -6.15
C PHE A 1111 -6.34 32.66 -5.62
N LYS A 1112 -5.03 32.82 -5.42
CA LYS A 1112 -4.15 31.87 -4.73
C LYS A 1112 -4.60 31.64 -3.30
N ALA A 1113 -4.85 32.70 -2.53
CA ALA A 1113 -5.39 32.57 -1.17
C ALA A 1113 -6.74 31.84 -1.17
N LEU A 1114 -7.68 32.22 -2.04
CA LEU A 1114 -8.98 31.55 -2.18
C LEU A 1114 -8.85 30.06 -2.52
N THR A 1115 -8.01 29.73 -3.51
CA THR A 1115 -7.72 28.36 -3.96
C THR A 1115 -7.13 27.51 -2.83
N GLN A 1116 -6.11 28.05 -2.14
CA GLN A 1116 -5.42 27.36 -1.05
C GLN A 1116 -6.22 27.29 0.26
N ILE A 1117 -7.25 28.13 0.44
CA ILE A 1117 -8.23 28.00 1.53
C ILE A 1117 -9.23 26.90 1.20
N LYS A 1118 -9.83 26.92 0.00
CA LYS A 1118 -10.88 25.97 -0.40
C LYS A 1118 -10.38 24.54 -0.59
N SER A 1119 -9.24 24.35 -1.28
CA SER A 1119 -8.62 23.03 -1.52
C SER A 1119 -8.25 22.26 -0.25
N LYS A 1120 -8.12 22.93 0.91
CA LYS A 1120 -7.89 22.25 2.20
C LYS A 1120 -9.09 21.40 2.65
N HIS A 1121 -10.30 21.80 2.27
CA HIS A 1121 -11.56 21.25 2.77
C HIS A 1121 -12.48 20.69 1.68
N GLY A 1122 -12.20 20.95 0.40
CA GLY A 1122 -13.09 20.59 -0.70
C GLY A 1122 -13.43 19.10 -0.83
N SER A 1123 -12.43 18.23 -0.69
CA SER A 1123 -12.64 16.78 -0.69
C SER A 1123 -13.46 16.29 0.51
N ILE A 1124 -13.28 16.92 1.68
CA ILE A 1124 -14.06 16.60 2.89
C ILE A 1124 -15.52 16.99 2.68
N ARG A 1125 -15.79 18.20 2.16
CA ARG A 1125 -17.17 18.61 1.81
C ARG A 1125 -17.81 17.70 0.75
N GLY A 1126 -17.03 17.13 -0.17
CA GLY A 1126 -17.51 16.11 -1.08
C GLY A 1126 -17.94 14.81 -0.37
N ALA A 1127 -17.16 14.37 0.61
CA ALA A 1127 -17.47 13.20 1.44
C ALA A 1127 -18.71 13.44 2.34
N ASP A 1128 -18.76 14.57 3.07
CA ASP A 1128 -19.91 14.96 3.92
C ASP A 1128 -21.25 14.83 3.17
N ILE A 1129 -21.26 15.30 1.92
CA ILE A 1129 -22.44 15.28 1.04
C ILE A 1129 -22.73 13.88 0.50
N THR A 1130 -21.70 13.07 0.26
CA THR A 1130 -21.88 11.70 -0.21
C THR A 1130 -22.50 10.83 0.89
N GLU A 1131 -22.06 10.97 2.15
CA GLU A 1131 -22.70 10.36 3.31
C GLU A 1131 -24.12 10.87 3.54
N GLU A 1132 -24.37 12.19 3.40
CA GLU A 1132 -25.73 12.74 3.55
C GLU A 1132 -26.70 12.11 2.53
N VAL A 1133 -26.26 11.92 1.27
CA VAL A 1133 -27.09 11.27 0.25
C VAL A 1133 -27.30 9.79 0.55
N LEU A 1134 -26.28 9.09 1.04
CA LEU A 1134 -26.36 7.67 1.41
C LEU A 1134 -27.34 7.43 2.57
N PHE A 1135 -27.31 8.25 3.62
CA PHE A 1135 -28.16 8.04 4.80
C PHE A 1135 -29.58 8.65 4.71
N MET A 1136 -29.79 9.67 3.88
CA MET A 1136 -31.05 10.43 3.84
C MET A 1136 -31.96 10.13 2.65
N HIS A 1137 -31.64 9.13 1.81
CA HIS A 1137 -32.43 8.86 0.61
C HIS A 1137 -33.69 8.02 0.88
N GLU A 1138 -34.78 8.37 0.19
CA GLU A 1138 -35.97 7.52 0.05
C GLU A 1138 -36.09 7.10 -1.42
N ASN A 1139 -35.77 5.83 -1.73
CA ASN A 1139 -35.78 5.28 -3.11
C ASN A 1139 -34.98 6.14 -4.13
N GLY A 1140 -33.79 6.63 -3.74
CA GLY A 1140 -32.94 7.48 -4.57
C GLY A 1140 -33.30 8.98 -4.58
N LEU A 1141 -34.38 9.40 -3.92
CA LEU A 1141 -34.78 10.81 -3.75
C LEU A 1141 -34.35 11.35 -2.38
N LEU A 1142 -34.22 12.67 -2.22
CA LEU A 1142 -33.78 13.31 -0.96
C LEU A 1142 -34.86 14.26 -0.40
N PRO A 1143 -35.84 13.76 0.38
CA PRO A 1143 -37.06 14.49 0.69
C PRO A 1143 -36.89 15.81 1.46
N HIS A 1144 -35.78 16.00 2.16
CA HIS A 1144 -35.41 17.21 2.90
C HIS A 1144 -34.73 18.27 2.02
N ARG A 1145 -34.01 17.86 0.96
CA ARG A 1145 -33.38 18.77 -0.02
C ARG A 1145 -34.26 19.12 -1.22
N LEU A 1146 -35.33 18.37 -1.50
CA LEU A 1146 -36.24 18.69 -2.60
C LEU A 1146 -36.98 20.02 -2.37
N ASP A 1147 -36.83 20.94 -3.32
CA ASP A 1147 -37.52 22.23 -3.37
C ASP A 1147 -39.04 22.01 -3.36
N VAL A 1148 -39.74 22.69 -2.45
CA VAL A 1148 -41.20 22.57 -2.25
C VAL A 1148 -41.99 22.83 -3.54
N LYS A 1149 -41.47 23.65 -4.46
CA LYS A 1149 -42.09 23.89 -5.78
C LYS A 1149 -42.28 22.61 -6.60
N LEU A 1150 -41.41 21.61 -6.43
CA LEU A 1150 -41.46 20.32 -7.14
C LEU A 1150 -42.60 19.43 -6.65
N ARG A 1151 -43.12 19.67 -5.43
CA ARG A 1151 -44.29 19.00 -4.84
C ARG A 1151 -45.61 19.71 -5.11
N MET A 1152 -45.58 20.83 -5.83
CA MET A 1152 -46.74 21.67 -6.11
C MET A 1152 -47.05 21.66 -7.61
N SER A 1153 -48.33 21.84 -7.97
CA SER A 1153 -48.68 22.06 -9.38
C SER A 1153 -48.02 23.36 -9.86
N TRP A 1154 -47.58 23.41 -11.13
CA TRP A 1154 -46.90 24.59 -11.68
C TRP A 1154 -47.70 25.90 -11.50
N ILE A 1155 -49.04 25.81 -11.54
CA ILE A 1155 -49.95 26.91 -11.23
C ILE A 1155 -49.73 27.42 -9.79
N LYS A 1156 -49.84 26.55 -8.79
CA LYS A 1156 -49.73 26.91 -7.37
C LYS A 1156 -48.30 27.28 -6.98
N ALA A 1157 -47.30 26.60 -7.55
CA ALA A 1157 -45.88 26.87 -7.34
C ALA A 1157 -45.47 28.30 -7.75
N ASN A 1158 -46.14 28.86 -8.77
CA ASN A 1158 -45.93 30.21 -9.26
C ASN A 1158 -47.05 31.18 -8.83
N ASN A 1159 -47.90 30.79 -7.86
CA ASN A 1159 -49.06 31.57 -7.38
C ASN A 1159 -50.01 32.05 -8.51
N LEU A 1160 -50.07 31.36 -9.65
CA LEU A 1160 -50.85 31.76 -10.83
C LEU A 1160 -52.36 31.66 -10.59
N ASP A 1161 -52.78 30.82 -9.65
CA ASP A 1161 -54.12 30.78 -9.08
C ASP A 1161 -54.42 32.06 -8.27
N ILE A 1162 -53.52 32.48 -7.38
CA ILE A 1162 -53.63 33.75 -6.64
C ILE A 1162 -53.63 34.94 -7.60
N TYR A 1163 -52.72 34.96 -8.58
CA TYR A 1163 -52.68 36.02 -9.60
C TYR A 1163 -53.94 36.03 -10.48
N ALA A 1164 -54.54 34.87 -10.81
CA ALA A 1164 -55.82 34.80 -11.51
C ALA A 1164 -56.98 35.30 -10.64
N VAL A 1165 -56.99 35.03 -9.33
CA VAL A 1165 -58.00 35.56 -8.39
C VAL A 1165 -57.82 37.07 -8.19
N VAL A 1166 -56.60 37.57 -8.06
CA VAL A 1166 -56.30 39.02 -7.94
C VAL A 1166 -56.61 39.75 -9.24
N ALA A 1167 -56.23 39.19 -10.40
CA ALA A 1167 -56.59 39.74 -11.70
C ALA A 1167 -58.11 39.70 -11.93
N GLY A 1168 -58.79 38.59 -11.60
CA GLY A 1168 -60.24 38.47 -11.67
C GLY A 1168 -60.96 39.45 -10.73
N GLY A 1169 -60.44 39.66 -9.53
CA GLY A 1169 -60.92 40.66 -8.57
C GLY A 1169 -60.68 42.09 -9.04
N PHE A 1170 -59.53 42.38 -9.65
CA PHE A 1170 -59.20 43.69 -10.24
C PHE A 1170 -60.04 43.98 -11.48
N THR A 1171 -60.22 43.01 -12.38
CA THR A 1171 -61.16 43.08 -13.51
C THR A 1171 -62.59 43.21 -13.01
N GLY A 1172 -62.99 42.49 -11.96
CA GLY A 1172 -64.29 42.63 -11.31
C GLY A 1172 -64.50 44.02 -10.69
N PHE A 1173 -63.47 44.60 -10.09
CA PHE A 1173 -63.47 45.96 -9.55
C PHE A 1173 -63.52 47.02 -10.66
N LEU A 1174 -62.79 46.83 -11.76
CA LEU A 1174 -62.87 47.68 -12.96
C LEU A 1174 -64.24 47.57 -13.65
N LEU A 1175 -64.82 46.37 -13.71
CA LEU A 1175 -66.19 46.15 -14.21
C LEU A 1175 -67.25 46.71 -13.25
N PHE A 1176 -67.01 46.68 -11.93
CA PHE A 1176 -67.88 47.30 -10.94
C PHE A 1176 -67.79 48.83 -11.01
N ILE A 1177 -66.60 49.42 -11.13
CA ILE A 1177 -66.42 50.85 -11.39
C ILE A 1177 -67.04 51.22 -12.74
N SER A 1178 -66.82 50.45 -13.80
CA SER A 1178 -67.46 50.67 -15.11
C SER A 1178 -68.97 50.60 -15.00
N TYR A 1179 -69.53 49.63 -14.28
CA TYR A 1179 -70.97 49.51 -14.02
C TYR A 1179 -71.50 50.66 -13.16
N LEU A 1180 -70.77 51.08 -12.12
CA LEU A 1180 -71.14 52.18 -11.23
C LEU A 1180 -71.11 53.51 -11.99
N VAL A 1181 -70.06 53.77 -12.78
CA VAL A 1181 -69.94 54.91 -13.68
C VAL A 1181 -71.03 54.87 -14.75
N CYS A 1182 -71.28 53.74 -15.41
CA CYS A 1182 -72.37 53.61 -16.37
C CYS A 1182 -73.76 53.72 -15.72
N THR A 1183 -73.92 53.36 -14.44
CA THR A 1183 -75.19 53.47 -13.71
C THR A 1183 -75.41 54.88 -13.19
N LEU A 1184 -74.38 55.56 -12.70
CA LEU A 1184 -74.36 57.01 -12.44
C LEU A 1184 -74.62 57.79 -13.73
N PHE A 1185 -74.00 57.42 -14.85
CA PHE A 1185 -74.23 58.03 -16.16
C PHE A 1185 -75.65 57.77 -16.69
N LYS A 1186 -76.19 56.55 -16.50
CA LYS A 1186 -77.61 56.23 -16.77
C LYS A 1186 -78.55 56.99 -15.84
N LEU A 1187 -78.21 57.19 -14.57
CA LEU A 1187 -78.99 57.99 -13.61
C LEU A 1187 -78.95 59.47 -13.97
N ILE A 1188 -77.79 60.03 -14.30
CA ILE A 1188 -77.61 61.39 -14.82
C ILE A 1188 -78.42 61.56 -16.12
N ILE A 1189 -78.32 60.63 -17.07
CA ILE A 1189 -79.16 60.62 -18.29
C ILE A 1189 -80.65 60.48 -17.95
N LYS A 1190 -81.03 59.70 -16.94
CA LYS A 1190 -82.44 59.54 -16.52
C LYS A 1190 -82.96 60.81 -15.83
N THR A 1191 -82.14 61.50 -15.05
CA THR A 1191 -82.44 62.80 -14.44
C THR A 1191 -82.51 63.92 -15.49
N ILE A 1192 -81.58 63.95 -16.46
CA ILE A 1192 -81.62 64.87 -17.61
C ILE A 1192 -82.85 64.58 -18.49
N LYS A 1193 -83.20 63.30 -18.72
CA LYS A 1193 -84.42 62.92 -19.45
C LYS A 1193 -85.69 63.22 -18.65
N ALA A 1194 -85.66 63.11 -17.31
CA ALA A 1194 -86.78 63.48 -16.45
C ALA A 1194 -86.98 65.01 -16.42
N GLN A 1195 -85.90 65.79 -16.30
CA GLN A 1195 -85.91 67.24 -16.44
C GLN A 1195 -86.35 67.69 -17.85
N LYS A 1196 -85.98 66.96 -18.91
CA LYS A 1196 -86.55 67.19 -20.25
C LYS A 1196 -88.05 66.85 -20.31
N LYS A 1197 -88.50 65.74 -19.70
CA LYS A 1197 -89.93 65.38 -19.66
C LYS A 1197 -90.78 66.38 -18.85
N LEU A 1198 -90.23 66.90 -17.76
CA LEU A 1198 -90.78 68.01 -16.96
C LEU A 1198 -90.63 69.39 -17.63
N LYS A 1199 -90.05 69.46 -18.84
CA LYS A 1199 -90.05 70.63 -19.73
C LYS A 1199 -90.77 70.35 -21.06
N THR A 1200 -91.53 69.26 -21.13
CA THR A 1200 -92.45 68.91 -22.25
C THR A 1200 -93.82 68.50 -21.72
N PHE A 1201 -94.20 69.10 -20.59
CA PHE A 1201 -95.54 69.24 -20.02
C PHE A 1201 -95.64 70.68 -19.53
#